data_AF-A0A7R9J2C6-F1
#
_entry.id   AF-A0A7R9J2C6-F1
#
_cell.length_a   1.000
_cell.length_b   1.000
_cell.length_c   1.000
_cell.angle_alpha   90.00
_cell.angle_beta   90.00
_cell.angle_gamma   90.00
#
_symmetry.space_group_name_H-M   'P 1'
#
loop_
_entity.id
_entity.type
_entity.pdbx_description
1 polymer ?
#
loop_
_entity_poly.entity_id
_entity_poly.type
_entity_poly.pdbx_seq_one_letter_code
_entity_poly.pdbx_strand_id
1 'polypeptide(L)'
;MKIGFFGGLFASHPVGRELLLRFARHLVIGYTKKDRDIMQILKTFVIHIVPGIDSSFSPTYPPMYEPSCFQKIGPNDVGIKLFSSAVKSDLLVSAVKSMLTEENYDLAFSVVGGGLFTRFPEIDKFSQKVFSLVGDVFTQSHDDISEVNCSGTASEVDFDKSLLQHIFEEFHFPLVSVHTSCCSHPHPKDFAKLWRKNLKILRGFILVLQQGIRGRVYNSNGEPLTNAHIVINSSMEIFASKNMAYFMAFLPQGPYNIQILYEGYETRVIIINIIHGQFLDMNVTLEAIDGDNLYYFTFPQTRTVLNHLNSDYSRISNVYSLGEDIFALEIGLQNRDVMKGYPAIGFVANLDGNDHVTTVLLFKFAKHLLTSYGLDEKITNTIQTMSIHMVFDARPNPIKNLDTSFPTGANKNIKPLQPDTFIFINWLNEKQFVFLLGLRAGSLHVSLPFNGHYGDSALSSENYLTSDEQILRKFALNYATHHPTMGIGHPNCPLHPEDYFKDGVTNGGLWDSHEGSMMDYSYLNTSTFQLDIYVSCERTPLRSHLPSVWIEHKKSLMSVLNWINMGIKGYVVDDNGRPIANASIEVEGSAHRVRSSSTGAYWRPLTNGNHIVTVSSPFHLTTTKLIQVIPGDKATQVIFKLVRDETILGMPRLCIDQCATVVYLPIISYTTDTILSEHEQCLVIKSMRQAVSGAIVRPQPLLVI
;
A
#
# COMPACT_ATOMS: atom_id res chain seq x y z
N MET A 1 28.09 -0.28 -17.23
CA MET A 1 28.23 1.01 -17.92
C MET A 1 29.28 0.88 -18.98
N LYS A 2 29.08 1.51 -20.14
CA LYS A 2 30.09 1.70 -21.17
C LYS A 2 30.51 3.17 -21.19
N ILE A 3 31.79 3.42 -20.91
CA ILE A 3 32.38 4.75 -20.98
C ILE A 3 33.32 4.79 -22.20
N GLY A 4 33.11 5.77 -23.07
CA GLY A 4 33.99 6.01 -24.22
C GLY A 4 35.03 7.09 -23.92
N PHE A 5 36.30 6.86 -24.26
CA PHE A 5 37.34 7.88 -24.30
C PHE A 5 37.87 8.00 -25.72
N PHE A 6 37.71 9.17 -26.31
CA PHE A 6 38.01 9.46 -27.70
C PHE A 6 39.15 10.46 -27.80
N GLY A 7 40.18 10.09 -28.57
CA GLY A 7 41.31 10.93 -28.91
C GLY A 7 41.51 10.97 -30.41
N GLY A 8 42.15 12.04 -30.89
CA GLY A 8 42.48 12.17 -32.31
C GLY A 8 41.27 12.23 -33.23
N LEU A 9 40.18 12.85 -32.78
CA LEU A 9 39.08 13.31 -33.65
C LEU A 9 39.55 14.39 -34.63
N PHE A 10 40.61 15.11 -34.25
CA PHE A 10 41.29 16.11 -35.06
C PHE A 10 42.74 15.67 -35.24
N ALA A 11 43.19 15.49 -36.48
CA ALA A 11 44.55 15.06 -36.78
C ALA A 11 45.60 16.07 -36.29
N SER A 12 45.25 17.36 -36.29
CA SER A 12 46.13 18.44 -35.83
C SER A 12 46.34 18.49 -34.32
N HIS A 13 45.55 17.75 -33.53
CA HIS A 13 45.57 17.78 -32.05
C HIS A 13 46.00 16.41 -31.46
N PRO A 14 47.31 16.10 -31.34
CA PRO A 14 47.82 14.81 -30.87
C PRO A 14 47.63 14.52 -29.38
N VAL A 15 47.19 15.51 -28.58
CA VAL A 15 47.13 15.40 -27.11
C VAL A 15 46.28 14.21 -26.64
N GLY A 16 45.05 14.10 -27.15
CA GLY A 16 44.16 12.99 -26.80
C GLY A 16 44.76 11.63 -27.14
N ARG A 17 45.41 11.52 -28.29
CA ARG A 17 46.04 10.28 -28.75
C ARG A 17 47.10 9.77 -27.79
N GLU A 18 48.03 10.63 -27.41
CA GLU A 18 49.12 10.27 -26.52
C GLU A 18 48.66 10.01 -25.08
N LEU A 19 47.74 10.83 -24.56
CA LEU A 19 47.24 10.67 -23.19
C LEU A 19 46.41 9.38 -23.04
N LEU A 20 45.55 9.07 -24.01
CA LEU A 20 44.69 7.88 -23.95
C LEU A 20 45.46 6.57 -24.12
N LEU A 21 46.50 6.54 -24.95
CA LEU A 21 47.41 5.38 -25.04
C LEU A 21 48.09 5.10 -23.69
N ARG A 22 48.56 6.15 -23.02
CA ARG A 22 49.17 6.03 -21.69
C ARG A 22 48.16 5.64 -20.63
N PHE A 23 46.92 6.12 -20.74
CA PHE A 23 45.84 5.76 -19.84
C PHE A 23 45.44 4.30 -19.97
N ALA A 24 45.32 3.78 -21.20
CA ALA A 24 45.10 2.36 -21.44
C ALA A 24 46.21 1.51 -20.79
N ARG A 25 47.48 1.88 -21.02
CA ARG A 25 48.63 1.21 -20.37
C ARG A 25 48.56 1.30 -18.84
N HIS A 26 48.16 2.43 -18.29
CA HIS A 26 48.04 2.62 -16.84
C HIS A 26 46.97 1.70 -16.23
N LEU A 27 45.79 1.60 -16.84
CA LEU A 27 44.72 0.70 -16.40
C LEU A 27 45.15 -0.77 -16.44
N VAL A 28 45.79 -1.20 -17.55
CA VAL A 28 46.26 -2.59 -17.70
C VAL A 28 47.35 -2.93 -16.69
N ILE A 29 48.35 -2.05 -16.49
CA ILE A 29 49.41 -2.27 -15.50
C ILE A 29 48.84 -2.23 -14.07
N GLY A 30 47.90 -1.34 -13.80
CA GLY A 30 47.24 -1.27 -12.50
C GLY A 30 46.48 -2.55 -12.17
N TYR A 31 45.77 -3.11 -13.14
CA TYR A 31 45.08 -4.39 -12.99
C TYR A 31 46.05 -5.54 -12.70
N THR A 32 47.14 -5.65 -13.46
CA THR A 32 48.15 -6.71 -13.22
C THR A 32 48.81 -6.59 -11.85
N LYS A 33 48.95 -5.36 -11.34
CA LYS A 33 49.45 -5.07 -9.99
C LYS A 33 48.40 -5.17 -8.87
N LYS A 34 47.14 -5.51 -9.19
CA LYS A 34 46.02 -5.55 -8.24
C LYS A 34 45.80 -4.22 -7.50
N ASP A 35 45.98 -3.10 -8.18
CA ASP A 35 45.63 -1.79 -7.64
C ASP A 35 44.12 -1.74 -7.30
N ARG A 36 43.79 -1.36 -6.05
CA ARG A 36 42.43 -1.44 -5.52
C ARG A 36 41.45 -0.58 -6.33
N ASP A 37 41.86 0.63 -6.68
CA ASP A 37 40.99 1.60 -7.35
C ASP A 37 40.75 1.18 -8.80
N ILE A 38 41.80 0.71 -9.48
CA ILE A 38 41.69 0.22 -10.86
C ILE A 38 40.87 -1.07 -10.92
N MET A 39 41.04 -1.99 -9.97
CA MET A 39 40.19 -3.19 -9.89
C MET A 39 38.72 -2.83 -9.66
N GLN A 40 38.43 -1.85 -8.81
CA GLN A 40 37.06 -1.40 -8.58
C GLN A 40 36.47 -0.76 -9.85
N ILE A 41 37.24 0.11 -10.51
CA ILE A 41 36.88 0.73 -11.79
C ILE A 41 36.52 -0.34 -12.83
N LEU A 42 37.38 -1.34 -13.05
CA LEU A 42 37.19 -2.35 -14.08
C LEU A 42 36.11 -3.39 -13.73
N LYS A 43 35.71 -3.51 -12.45
CA LYS A 43 34.54 -4.30 -12.04
C LYS A 43 33.21 -3.58 -12.34
N THR A 44 33.22 -2.25 -12.39
CA THR A 44 32.01 -1.44 -12.53
C THR A 44 31.80 -0.96 -13.97
N PHE A 45 32.87 -0.68 -14.70
CA PHE A 45 32.83 -0.02 -16.00
C PHE A 45 33.49 -0.85 -17.10
N VAL A 46 32.85 -0.88 -18.26
CA VAL A 46 33.46 -1.25 -19.54
C VAL A 46 34.01 0.05 -20.13
N ILE A 47 35.33 0.13 -20.29
CA ILE A 47 36.00 1.35 -20.77
C ILE A 47 36.49 1.09 -22.20
N HIS A 48 35.97 1.84 -23.16
CA HIS A 48 36.50 1.86 -24.52
C HIS A 48 37.43 3.06 -24.68
N ILE A 49 38.65 2.79 -25.12
CA ILE A 49 39.65 3.81 -25.36
C ILE A 49 39.98 3.79 -26.85
N VAL A 50 39.60 4.86 -27.55
CA VAL A 50 39.86 5.08 -28.98
C VAL A 50 40.87 6.21 -29.08
N PRO A 51 42.18 5.92 -29.06
CA PRO A 51 43.20 6.95 -28.98
C PRO A 51 43.37 7.74 -30.28
N GLY A 52 43.03 7.18 -31.44
CA GLY A 52 43.17 7.89 -32.71
C GLY A 52 42.12 7.45 -33.70
N ILE A 53 41.43 8.43 -34.29
CA ILE A 53 40.39 8.21 -35.29
C ILE A 53 40.84 8.72 -36.65
N ASP A 54 41.36 9.95 -36.70
CA ASP A 54 41.80 10.55 -37.95
C ASP A 54 43.12 9.92 -38.46
N SER A 55 43.07 9.34 -39.66
CA SER A 55 44.21 8.72 -40.33
C SER A 55 45.19 9.74 -40.93
N SER A 56 44.81 11.01 -41.02
CA SER A 56 45.62 12.09 -41.59
C SER A 56 46.72 12.58 -40.64
N PHE A 57 46.78 12.03 -39.42
CA PHE A 57 47.84 12.32 -38.47
C PHE A 57 49.20 11.84 -38.98
N SER A 58 50.17 12.76 -39.10
CA SER A 58 51.56 12.44 -39.43
C SER A 58 52.50 12.81 -38.28
N PRO A 59 53.33 11.87 -37.79
CA PRO A 59 54.32 12.16 -36.74
C PRO A 59 55.58 12.85 -37.27
N THR A 60 55.69 13.05 -38.59
CA THR A 60 56.92 13.56 -39.23
C THR A 60 56.89 15.08 -39.36
N TYR A 61 57.86 15.74 -38.71
CA TYR A 61 58.12 17.16 -38.88
C TYR A 61 58.99 17.38 -40.13
N PRO A 62 58.68 18.36 -40.99
CA PRO A 62 59.68 18.88 -41.92
C PRO A 62 60.86 19.41 -41.10
N PRO A 63 62.11 19.05 -41.41
CA PRO A 63 63.28 19.36 -40.57
C PRO A 63 63.63 20.86 -40.42
N MET A 64 62.78 21.77 -40.90
CA MET A 64 63.05 23.20 -41.01
C MET A 64 62.10 24.11 -40.22
N TYR A 65 61.07 23.59 -39.55
CA TYR A 65 60.12 24.39 -38.77
C TYR A 65 59.72 23.70 -37.46
N GLU A 66 59.88 24.39 -36.33
CA GLU A 66 59.21 23.99 -35.09
C GLU A 66 57.69 24.09 -35.28
N PRO A 67 56.90 23.11 -34.82
CA PRO A 67 55.45 23.16 -34.94
C PRO A 67 54.92 24.32 -34.10
N SER A 68 54.08 25.16 -34.71
CA SER A 68 53.26 26.09 -33.91
C SER A 68 52.45 25.27 -32.91
N CYS A 69 52.53 25.67 -31.64
CA CYS A 69 51.78 25.08 -30.53
C CYS A 69 50.26 25.06 -30.78
N PHE A 70 49.77 26.04 -31.54
CA PHE A 70 48.40 26.10 -32.02
C PHE A 70 48.34 25.70 -33.49
N GLN A 71 47.72 24.55 -33.76
CA GLN A 71 47.35 24.12 -35.10
C GLN A 71 45.84 24.25 -35.30
N LYS A 72 45.44 24.80 -36.45
CA LYS A 72 44.03 24.94 -36.82
C LYS A 72 43.42 23.58 -37.11
N ILE A 73 42.18 23.41 -36.67
CA ILE A 73 41.32 22.30 -37.09
C ILE A 73 40.93 22.55 -38.56
N GLY A 74 41.17 21.57 -39.41
CA GLY A 74 40.87 21.61 -40.83
C GLY A 74 39.49 21.03 -41.15
N PRO A 75 38.83 21.48 -42.24
CA PRO A 75 37.49 20.99 -42.61
C PRO A 75 37.46 19.49 -42.96
N ASN A 76 38.63 18.89 -43.19
CA ASN A 76 38.78 17.47 -43.50
C ASN A 76 38.93 16.59 -42.25
N ASP A 77 39.07 17.17 -41.06
CA ASP A 77 39.18 16.41 -39.81
C ASP A 77 37.89 15.62 -39.55
N VAL A 78 38.03 14.38 -39.10
CA VAL A 78 36.88 13.48 -38.85
C VAL A 78 35.88 14.10 -37.88
N GLY A 79 36.35 14.81 -36.84
CA GLY A 79 35.49 15.50 -35.87
C GLY A 79 34.53 16.52 -36.50
N ILE A 80 34.93 17.20 -37.59
CA ILE A 80 34.05 18.13 -38.33
C ILE A 80 33.10 17.36 -39.24
N LYS A 81 33.60 16.31 -39.90
CA LYS A 81 32.81 15.48 -40.81
C LYS A 81 31.67 14.75 -40.11
N LEU A 82 31.79 14.47 -38.80
CA LEU A 82 30.75 13.80 -38.01
C LEU A 82 29.41 14.54 -37.99
N PHE A 83 29.42 15.88 -37.97
CA PHE A 83 28.20 16.71 -37.91
C PHE A 83 27.92 17.52 -39.19
N SER A 84 28.85 17.55 -40.16
CA SER A 84 28.61 18.23 -41.43
C SER A 84 27.82 17.36 -42.42
N SER A 85 26.76 17.92 -43.01
CA SER A 85 25.89 17.22 -43.96
C SER A 85 26.54 16.89 -45.31
N ALA A 86 27.80 17.29 -45.52
CA ALA A 86 28.46 17.37 -46.82
C ALA A 86 29.18 16.09 -47.27
N VAL A 87 29.35 15.07 -46.41
CA VAL A 87 30.15 13.89 -46.76
C VAL A 87 29.47 12.59 -46.35
N LYS A 88 28.49 12.14 -47.16
CA LYS A 88 27.83 10.82 -47.01
C LYS A 88 28.72 9.61 -47.36
N SER A 89 29.93 9.82 -47.90
CA SER A 89 30.76 8.77 -48.50
C SER A 89 32.12 8.52 -47.81
N ASP A 90 32.37 9.13 -46.63
CA ASP A 90 33.61 8.86 -45.89
C ASP A 90 33.47 7.55 -45.07
N LEU A 91 34.30 6.56 -45.41
CA LEU A 91 34.29 5.24 -44.78
C LEU A 91 34.62 5.32 -43.29
N LEU A 92 35.53 6.22 -42.88
CA LEU A 92 35.92 6.38 -41.47
C LEU A 92 34.77 6.98 -40.66
N VAL A 93 34.09 8.01 -41.20
CA VAL A 93 32.94 8.63 -40.55
C VAL A 93 31.82 7.61 -40.35
N SER A 94 31.53 6.81 -41.38
CA SER A 94 30.54 5.73 -41.30
C SER A 94 30.91 4.69 -40.23
N ALA A 95 32.18 4.30 -40.15
CA ALA A 95 32.66 3.36 -39.14
C ALA A 95 32.53 3.92 -37.72
N VAL A 96 32.87 5.20 -37.50
CA VAL A 96 32.67 5.84 -36.19
C VAL A 96 31.19 5.90 -35.83
N LYS A 97 30.31 6.32 -36.75
CA LYS A 97 28.87 6.33 -36.51
C LYS A 97 28.33 4.94 -36.18
N SER A 98 28.76 3.89 -36.90
CA SER A 98 28.39 2.49 -36.60
C SER A 98 28.80 2.10 -35.19
N MET A 99 30.04 2.41 -34.80
CA MET A 99 30.54 2.11 -33.45
C MET A 99 29.78 2.87 -32.36
N LEU A 100 29.46 4.16 -32.57
CA LEU A 100 28.68 4.93 -31.59
C LEU A 100 27.28 4.34 -31.40
N THR A 101 26.63 3.91 -32.49
CA THR A 101 25.31 3.27 -32.46
C THR A 101 25.36 1.88 -31.82
N GLU A 102 26.32 1.03 -32.21
CA GLU A 102 26.42 -0.35 -31.73
C GLU A 102 26.83 -0.43 -30.27
N GLU A 103 27.74 0.45 -29.85
CA GLU A 103 28.24 0.40 -28.49
C GLU A 103 27.25 0.98 -27.48
N ASN A 104 26.44 1.97 -27.85
CA ASN A 104 25.44 2.59 -26.99
C ASN A 104 26.04 3.03 -25.64
N TYR A 105 26.92 4.04 -25.71
CA TYR A 105 27.64 4.56 -24.54
C TYR A 105 26.70 5.24 -23.55
N ASP A 106 26.99 5.12 -22.25
CA ASP A 106 26.27 5.86 -21.21
C ASP A 106 26.85 7.28 -21.04
N LEU A 107 28.15 7.45 -21.31
CA LEU A 107 28.89 8.70 -21.27
C LEU A 107 30.17 8.57 -22.10
N ALA A 108 30.55 9.64 -22.79
CA ALA A 108 31.80 9.68 -23.53
C ALA A 108 32.62 10.94 -23.22
N PHE A 109 33.93 10.83 -23.37
CA PHE A 109 34.88 11.93 -23.23
C PHE A 109 35.69 12.10 -24.51
N SER A 110 35.72 13.30 -25.06
CA SER A 110 36.68 13.71 -26.09
C SER A 110 37.86 14.39 -25.41
N VAL A 111 39.06 13.84 -25.52
CA VAL A 111 40.27 14.42 -24.93
C VAL A 111 41.01 15.20 -26.00
N VAL A 112 41.13 16.51 -25.82
CA VAL A 112 41.69 17.44 -26.80
C VAL A 112 42.68 18.42 -26.15
N GLY A 113 43.45 19.11 -26.99
CA GLY A 113 44.34 20.21 -26.59
C GLY A 113 43.73 21.57 -26.91
N GLY A 114 44.54 22.63 -26.89
CA GLY A 114 44.10 23.98 -27.24
C GLY A 114 43.40 24.76 -26.11
N GLY A 115 43.38 24.23 -24.89
CA GLY A 115 42.73 24.89 -23.75
C GLY A 115 42.82 24.10 -22.44
N LEU A 116 42.35 24.73 -21.35
CA LEU A 116 42.19 24.12 -20.03
C LEU A 116 40.76 24.33 -19.51
N PHE A 117 39.81 23.59 -20.06
CA PHE A 117 38.40 23.67 -19.69
C PHE A 117 37.64 22.40 -20.11
N THR A 118 36.43 22.22 -19.59
CA THR A 118 35.47 21.19 -20.01
C THR A 118 34.27 21.81 -20.71
N ARG A 119 33.74 21.15 -21.73
CA ARG A 119 32.49 21.53 -22.43
C ARG A 119 31.50 20.38 -22.46
N PHE A 120 30.23 20.74 -22.36
CA PHE A 120 29.08 19.83 -22.32
C PHE A 120 28.08 20.23 -23.43
N PRO A 121 27.28 19.28 -23.95
CA PRO A 121 26.15 19.60 -24.82
C PRO A 121 25.09 20.41 -24.05
N GLU A 122 24.22 21.11 -24.78
CA GLU A 122 23.07 21.79 -24.17
C GLU A 122 22.00 20.76 -23.83
N ILE A 123 21.80 20.55 -22.52
CA ILE A 123 20.86 19.59 -21.94
C ILE A 123 19.99 20.25 -20.86
N ASP A 124 19.00 19.55 -20.32
CA ASP A 124 18.15 20.10 -19.27
C ASP A 124 18.95 20.49 -18.01
N LYS A 125 18.43 21.47 -17.24
CA LYS A 125 19.13 22.04 -16.07
C LYS A 125 19.51 20.99 -15.02
N PHE A 126 18.73 19.92 -14.88
CA PHE A 126 19.01 18.88 -13.90
C PHE A 126 20.15 17.98 -14.39
N SER A 127 20.10 17.52 -15.64
CA SER A 127 21.20 16.76 -16.26
C SER A 127 22.48 17.59 -16.31
N GLN A 128 22.42 18.90 -16.57
CA GLN A 128 23.58 19.80 -16.48
C GLN A 128 24.25 19.72 -15.11
N LYS A 129 23.49 19.70 -14.02
CA LYS A 129 24.01 19.57 -12.65
C LYS A 129 24.61 18.19 -12.37
N VAL A 130 24.08 17.14 -13.00
CA VAL A 130 24.65 15.80 -12.93
C VAL A 130 26.03 15.81 -13.59
N PHE A 131 26.13 16.31 -14.83
CA PHE A 131 27.39 16.30 -15.58
C PHE A 131 28.38 17.41 -15.17
N SER A 132 27.94 18.48 -14.51
CA SER A 132 28.85 19.53 -13.99
C SER A 132 29.86 18.98 -13.00
N LEU A 133 29.57 17.84 -12.37
CA LEU A 133 30.49 17.14 -11.47
C LEU A 133 31.81 16.73 -12.18
N VAL A 134 31.75 16.44 -13.49
CA VAL A 134 32.95 16.22 -14.30
C VAL A 134 33.78 17.52 -14.39
N GLY A 135 33.13 18.66 -14.55
CA GLY A 135 33.78 19.97 -14.55
C GLY A 135 34.40 20.32 -13.21
N ASP A 136 33.72 19.96 -12.11
CA ASP A 136 34.25 20.14 -10.74
C ASP A 136 35.52 19.31 -10.54
N VAL A 137 35.51 18.03 -10.97
CA VAL A 137 36.70 17.16 -10.93
C VAL A 137 37.85 17.75 -11.73
N PHE A 138 37.57 18.28 -12.93
CA PHE A 138 38.58 18.92 -13.77
C PHE A 138 39.22 20.12 -13.08
N THR A 139 38.40 20.94 -12.41
CA THR A 139 38.82 22.15 -11.70
C THR A 139 39.63 21.82 -10.44
N GLN A 140 39.14 20.88 -9.62
CA GLN A 140 39.78 20.47 -8.36
C GLN A 140 41.09 19.69 -8.58
N SER A 141 41.19 18.96 -9.68
CA SER A 141 42.37 18.13 -9.99
C SER A 141 43.49 18.90 -10.71
N HIS A 142 43.24 20.16 -11.07
CA HIS A 142 44.23 21.07 -11.65
C HIS A 142 44.63 22.13 -10.64
N ASP A 143 45.79 21.93 -10.02
CA ASP A 143 46.36 22.86 -9.04
C ASP A 143 46.64 24.27 -9.63
N ASP A 144 46.70 24.41 -10.97
CA ASP A 144 47.16 25.60 -11.71
C ASP A 144 46.05 26.41 -12.45
N ILE A 145 44.76 26.00 -12.42
CA ILE A 145 43.71 26.60 -13.29
C ILE A 145 43.47 28.10 -13.02
N SER A 146 43.65 28.57 -11.79
CA SER A 146 43.46 29.98 -11.44
C SER A 146 44.58 30.91 -11.93
N GLU A 147 45.72 30.36 -12.38
CA GLU A 147 46.91 31.15 -12.76
C GLU A 147 47.25 31.08 -14.26
N VAL A 148 46.67 30.15 -15.02
CA VAL A 148 47.04 29.91 -16.42
C VAL A 148 46.03 30.52 -17.39
N ASN A 149 46.38 31.68 -17.96
CA ASN A 149 45.62 32.29 -19.04
C ASN A 149 46.10 31.71 -20.40
N CYS A 150 45.45 30.65 -20.89
CA CYS A 150 45.75 30.10 -22.21
C CYS A 150 45.35 31.14 -23.28
N SER A 151 46.32 31.69 -24.03
CA SER A 151 46.07 32.65 -25.12
C SER A 151 45.54 31.95 -26.38
N GLY A 152 44.36 31.33 -26.30
CA GLY A 152 43.69 30.65 -27.41
C GLY A 152 42.71 31.57 -28.15
N THR A 153 42.73 31.52 -29.48
CA THR A 153 41.84 32.30 -30.37
C THR A 153 40.40 31.77 -30.32
N ALA A 154 39.43 32.68 -30.29
CA ALA A 154 37.98 32.44 -30.22
C ALA A 154 37.37 31.52 -31.32
N SER A 155 38.14 31.12 -32.34
CA SER A 155 37.66 30.32 -33.49
C SER A 155 37.56 28.80 -33.25
N GLU A 156 38.13 28.27 -32.17
CA GLU A 156 37.94 26.85 -31.75
C GLU A 156 36.71 26.68 -30.82
N VAL A 157 35.97 27.77 -30.55
CA VAL A 157 34.88 27.80 -29.56
C VAL A 157 33.54 27.28 -30.11
N ASP A 158 33.28 27.42 -31.41
CA ASP A 158 32.00 27.05 -32.02
C ASP A 158 31.95 25.57 -32.46
N PHE A 159 33.08 24.96 -32.84
CA PHE A 159 33.09 23.60 -33.39
C PHE A 159 32.78 22.51 -32.36
N ASP A 160 33.31 22.62 -31.14
CA ASP A 160 33.00 21.66 -30.09
C ASP A 160 31.51 21.67 -29.75
N LYS A 161 30.88 22.85 -29.71
CA LYS A 161 29.44 22.93 -29.40
C LYS A 161 28.62 22.19 -30.45
N SER A 162 28.90 22.40 -31.74
CA SER A 162 28.19 21.71 -32.82
C SER A 162 28.39 20.20 -32.78
N LEU A 163 29.62 19.72 -32.53
CA LEU A 163 29.89 18.30 -32.42
C LEU A 163 29.20 17.66 -31.21
N LEU A 164 29.36 18.25 -30.02
CA LEU A 164 28.78 17.72 -28.78
C LEU A 164 27.26 17.66 -28.87
N GLN A 165 26.64 18.71 -29.42
CA GLN A 165 25.20 18.77 -29.61
C GLN A 165 24.72 17.74 -30.63
N HIS A 166 25.40 17.60 -31.78
CA HIS A 166 25.02 16.63 -32.80
C HIS A 166 25.10 15.19 -32.27
N ILE A 167 26.16 14.85 -31.53
CA ILE A 167 26.30 13.51 -30.95
C ILE A 167 25.17 13.23 -29.94
N PHE A 168 24.83 14.22 -29.12
CA PHE A 168 23.75 14.09 -28.14
C PHE A 168 22.39 13.89 -28.81
N GLU A 169 22.09 14.64 -29.87
CA GLU A 169 20.83 14.56 -30.61
C GLU A 169 20.71 13.27 -31.44
N GLU A 170 21.79 12.83 -32.10
CA GLU A 170 21.78 11.66 -32.98
C GLU A 170 21.87 10.33 -32.22
N PHE A 171 22.67 10.27 -31.15
CA PHE A 171 22.98 9.01 -30.44
C PHE A 171 22.46 8.94 -29.00
N HIS A 172 21.81 9.99 -28.49
CA HIS A 172 21.16 10.02 -27.18
C HIS A 172 22.08 9.75 -25.96
N PHE A 173 23.37 10.06 -26.07
CA PHE A 173 24.30 10.07 -24.93
C PHE A 173 25.17 11.34 -24.92
N PRO A 174 25.59 11.83 -23.75
CA PRO A 174 26.42 13.01 -23.66
C PRO A 174 27.89 12.70 -23.99
N LEU A 175 28.44 13.44 -24.95
CA LEU A 175 29.89 13.54 -25.16
C LEU A 175 30.40 14.78 -24.43
N VAL A 176 31.44 14.64 -23.61
CA VAL A 176 32.07 15.76 -22.87
C VAL A 176 33.44 16.03 -23.48
N SER A 177 33.67 17.27 -23.94
CA SER A 177 35.00 17.67 -24.43
C SER A 177 35.85 18.15 -23.26
N VAL A 178 37.04 17.57 -23.11
CA VAL A 178 37.99 17.87 -22.05
C VAL A 178 39.29 18.38 -22.67
N HIS A 179 39.55 19.67 -22.51
CA HIS A 179 40.78 20.31 -22.98
C HIS A 179 41.82 20.22 -21.88
N THR A 180 42.87 19.44 -22.12
CA THR A 180 43.84 19.00 -21.11
C THR A 180 45.20 19.70 -21.19
N SER A 181 45.33 20.64 -22.13
CA SER A 181 46.57 21.34 -22.43
C SER A 181 46.27 22.62 -23.21
N CYS A 182 46.83 23.77 -22.78
CA CYS A 182 46.74 25.02 -23.56
C CYS A 182 47.28 24.85 -24.99
N CYS A 183 48.26 23.96 -25.18
CA CYS A 183 48.87 23.69 -26.47
C CYS A 183 48.09 22.59 -27.20
N SER A 184 47.64 22.83 -28.43
CA SER A 184 46.94 21.81 -29.23
C SER A 184 47.90 20.80 -29.85
N HIS A 185 49.15 21.21 -30.14
CA HIS A 185 50.20 20.34 -30.67
C HIS A 185 51.51 20.47 -29.87
N PRO A 186 51.59 19.91 -28.64
CA PRO A 186 52.80 19.95 -27.82
C PRO A 186 53.98 19.21 -28.46
N HIS A 187 55.20 19.63 -28.13
CA HIS A 187 56.40 18.94 -28.56
C HIS A 187 56.48 17.53 -27.91
N PRO A 188 56.99 16.48 -28.60
CA PRO A 188 57.01 15.11 -28.08
C PRO A 188 57.64 14.92 -26.69
N LYS A 189 58.61 15.77 -26.34
CA LYS A 189 59.28 15.77 -25.02
C LYS A 189 58.34 16.14 -23.87
N ASP A 190 57.28 16.91 -24.13
CA ASP A 190 56.39 17.44 -23.10
C ASP A 190 55.29 16.46 -22.68
N PHE A 191 55.01 15.42 -23.47
CA PHE A 191 53.95 14.45 -23.16
C PHE A 191 54.19 13.70 -21.84
N ALA A 192 55.45 13.50 -21.42
CA ALA A 192 55.78 12.95 -20.09
C ALA A 192 55.23 13.83 -18.95
N LYS A 193 55.40 15.14 -19.07
CA LYS A 193 54.92 16.12 -18.10
C LYS A 193 53.39 16.25 -18.16
N LEU A 194 52.83 16.36 -19.37
CA LEU A 194 51.39 16.44 -19.60
C LEU A 194 50.64 15.23 -19.04
N TRP A 195 51.19 14.02 -19.24
CA TRP A 195 50.61 12.79 -18.69
C TRP A 195 50.55 12.81 -17.15
N ARG A 196 51.64 13.20 -16.48
CA ARG A 196 51.66 13.26 -15.00
C ARG A 196 50.66 14.26 -14.45
N LYS A 197 50.50 15.42 -15.11
CA LYS A 197 49.49 16.42 -14.75
C LYS A 197 48.08 15.90 -14.94
N ASN A 198 47.81 15.21 -16.05
CA ASN A 198 46.45 14.79 -16.42
C ASN A 198 46.00 13.44 -15.84
N LEU A 199 46.90 12.66 -15.24
CA LEU A 199 46.54 11.35 -14.66
C LEU A 199 45.48 11.45 -13.57
N LYS A 200 45.59 12.45 -12.67
CA LYS A 200 44.61 12.65 -11.59
C LYS A 200 43.21 12.92 -12.15
N ILE A 201 43.13 13.69 -13.23
CA ILE A 201 41.88 14.10 -13.88
C ILE A 201 41.21 12.89 -14.54
N LEU A 202 41.95 12.16 -15.39
CA LEU A 202 41.41 11.00 -16.10
C LEU A 202 40.95 9.92 -15.11
N ARG A 203 41.66 9.76 -13.99
CA ARG A 203 41.22 8.88 -12.90
C ARG A 203 39.99 9.44 -12.16
N GLY A 204 39.99 10.73 -11.86
CA GLY A 204 38.89 11.42 -11.17
C GLY A 204 37.57 11.29 -11.93
N PHE A 205 37.59 11.44 -13.25
CA PHE A 205 36.39 11.28 -14.09
C PHE A 205 35.75 9.91 -13.96
N ILE A 206 36.51 8.86 -13.71
CA ILE A 206 35.95 7.52 -13.55
C ILE A 206 35.46 7.32 -12.12
N LEU A 207 36.21 7.81 -11.12
CA LEU A 207 35.84 7.69 -9.72
C LEU A 207 34.54 8.42 -9.41
N VAL A 208 34.34 9.59 -10.00
CA VAL A 208 33.14 10.40 -9.76
C VAL A 208 31.87 9.74 -10.30
N LEU A 209 32.01 8.85 -11.29
CA LEU A 209 30.92 8.07 -11.86
C LEU A 209 30.59 6.81 -11.04
N GLN A 210 31.28 6.56 -9.92
CA GLN A 210 31.05 5.40 -9.05
C GLN A 210 29.89 5.59 -8.06
N GLN A 211 29.04 6.60 -8.27
CA GLN A 211 27.88 6.86 -7.43
C GLN A 211 26.60 7.02 -8.24
N GLY A 212 25.47 6.69 -7.62
CA GLY A 212 24.15 6.84 -8.22
C GLY A 212 23.26 5.65 -7.92
N ILE A 213 22.39 5.29 -8.86
CA ILE A 213 21.46 4.18 -8.74
C ILE A 213 21.76 3.09 -9.75
N ARG A 214 21.49 1.85 -9.36
CA ARG A 214 21.37 0.74 -10.29
C ARG A 214 20.33 -0.26 -9.80
N GLY A 215 19.70 -0.96 -10.70
CA GLY A 215 18.56 -1.76 -10.33
C GLY A 215 17.98 -2.60 -11.44
N ARG A 216 16.95 -3.35 -11.09
CA ARG A 216 16.13 -4.13 -12.03
C ARG A 216 14.66 -3.92 -11.75
N VAL A 217 13.87 -3.94 -12.81
CA VAL A 217 12.41 -3.82 -12.73
C VAL A 217 11.75 -5.17 -12.98
N TYR A 218 10.86 -5.58 -12.09
CA TYR A 218 10.16 -6.87 -12.14
C TYR A 218 8.65 -6.70 -12.02
N ASN A 219 7.87 -7.69 -12.45
CA ASN A 219 6.48 -7.83 -12.06
C ASN A 219 6.34 -8.66 -10.78
N SER A 220 5.11 -8.76 -10.24
CA SER A 220 4.80 -9.56 -9.06
C SER A 220 5.13 -11.05 -9.19
N ASN A 221 5.24 -11.57 -10.43
CA ASN A 221 5.59 -12.95 -10.72
C ASN A 221 7.12 -13.16 -10.82
N GLY A 222 7.92 -12.11 -10.64
CA GLY A 222 9.38 -12.15 -10.72
C GLY A 222 9.94 -12.07 -12.15
N GLU A 223 9.11 -11.77 -13.15
CA GLU A 223 9.54 -11.60 -14.54
C GLU A 223 10.08 -10.19 -14.78
N PRO A 224 11.17 -10.03 -15.54
CA PRO A 224 11.78 -8.72 -15.80
C PRO A 224 10.94 -7.87 -16.76
N LEU A 225 10.66 -6.62 -16.38
CA LEU A 225 9.92 -5.64 -17.18
C LEU A 225 10.86 -4.80 -18.07
N THR A 226 11.18 -5.32 -19.25
CA THR A 226 12.16 -4.72 -20.17
C THR A 226 11.65 -3.42 -20.81
N ASN A 227 12.51 -2.40 -20.97
CA ASN A 227 12.14 -1.06 -21.43
C ASN A 227 11.22 -0.28 -20.46
N ALA A 228 11.18 -0.63 -19.17
CA ALA A 228 10.57 0.24 -18.16
C ALA A 228 11.15 1.66 -18.24
N HIS A 229 10.29 2.67 -18.16
CA HIS A 229 10.65 4.08 -18.23
C HIS A 229 10.87 4.60 -16.82
N ILE A 230 12.05 5.13 -16.54
CA ILE A 230 12.44 5.64 -15.23
C ILE A 230 12.72 7.13 -15.36
N VAL A 231 12.00 7.94 -14.58
CA VAL A 231 12.08 9.39 -14.56
C VAL A 231 12.62 9.85 -13.21
N ILE A 232 13.72 10.60 -13.21
CA ILE A 232 14.40 11.10 -12.00
C ILE A 232 14.19 12.62 -11.91
N ASN A 233 13.63 13.07 -10.78
CA ASN A 233 13.26 14.47 -10.51
C ASN A 233 12.46 15.14 -11.63
N SER A 234 11.64 14.36 -12.35
CA SER A 234 10.82 14.85 -13.47
C SER A 234 11.62 15.49 -14.62
N SER A 235 12.90 15.12 -14.79
CA SER A 235 13.76 15.71 -15.83
C SER A 235 14.67 14.69 -16.52
N MET A 236 15.37 13.84 -15.77
CA MET A 236 16.26 12.84 -16.36
C MET A 236 15.49 11.54 -16.62
N GLU A 237 15.46 11.10 -17.88
CA GLU A 237 14.76 9.89 -18.30
C GLU A 237 15.75 8.81 -18.71
N ILE A 238 15.54 7.58 -18.22
CA ILE A 238 16.32 6.40 -18.58
C ILE A 238 15.38 5.22 -18.84
N PHE A 239 15.83 4.25 -19.62
CA PHE A 239 15.07 3.05 -19.93
C PHE A 239 15.77 1.79 -19.44
N ALA A 240 15.01 0.84 -18.89
CA ALA A 240 15.53 -0.45 -18.48
C ALA A 240 15.96 -1.31 -19.69
N SER A 241 17.04 -2.07 -19.55
CA SER A 241 17.61 -2.86 -20.62
C SER A 241 16.67 -3.95 -21.14
N LYS A 242 16.81 -4.26 -22.44
CA LYS A 242 16.12 -5.41 -23.07
C LYS A 242 16.53 -6.77 -22.49
N ASN A 243 17.72 -6.84 -21.88
CA ASN A 243 18.20 -8.03 -21.21
C ASN A 243 18.06 -7.86 -19.69
N MET A 244 17.12 -8.56 -19.06
CA MET A 244 16.89 -8.59 -17.60
C MET A 244 16.41 -7.27 -16.95
N ALA A 245 15.84 -6.34 -17.72
CA ALA A 245 15.23 -5.10 -17.20
C ALA A 245 16.14 -4.30 -16.25
N TYR A 246 17.45 -4.28 -16.53
CA TYR A 246 18.43 -3.61 -15.72
C TYR A 246 18.53 -2.13 -16.10
N PHE A 247 18.54 -1.25 -15.10
CA PHE A 247 18.74 0.18 -15.30
C PHE A 247 19.83 0.70 -14.36
N MET A 248 20.44 1.82 -14.72
CA MET A 248 21.45 2.48 -13.92
C MET A 248 21.56 3.95 -14.33
N ALA A 249 21.79 4.83 -13.36
CA ALA A 249 22.05 6.24 -13.61
C ALA A 249 23.05 6.76 -12.58
N PHE A 250 24.01 7.55 -13.05
CA PHE A 250 24.91 8.28 -12.17
C PHE A 250 24.17 9.51 -11.61
N LEU A 251 24.26 9.69 -10.29
CA LEU A 251 23.61 10.80 -9.59
C LEU A 251 24.58 11.38 -8.55
N PRO A 252 24.69 12.72 -8.45
CA PRO A 252 25.39 13.40 -7.36
C PRO A 252 24.84 13.02 -5.97
N GLN A 253 25.54 13.44 -4.92
CA GLN A 253 25.05 13.25 -3.56
C GLN A 253 23.80 14.14 -3.34
N GLY A 254 22.74 13.56 -2.79
CA GLY A 254 21.53 14.30 -2.45
C GLY A 254 20.24 13.48 -2.55
N PRO A 255 19.09 14.10 -2.23
CA PRO A 255 17.79 13.46 -2.34
C PRO A 255 17.27 13.51 -3.79
N TYR A 256 16.65 12.40 -4.21
CA TYR A 256 16.05 12.25 -5.54
C TYR A 256 14.68 11.59 -5.45
N ASN A 257 13.77 12.02 -6.31
CA ASN A 257 12.48 11.40 -6.55
C ASN A 257 12.53 10.61 -7.86
N ILE A 258 12.27 9.30 -7.80
CA ILE A 258 12.32 8.39 -8.94
C ILE A 258 10.92 7.87 -9.22
N GLN A 259 10.44 8.06 -10.44
CA GLN A 259 9.20 7.50 -10.94
C GLN A 259 9.51 6.38 -11.92
N ILE A 260 8.91 5.22 -11.75
CA ILE A 260 9.09 4.08 -12.64
C ILE A 260 7.74 3.76 -13.26
N LEU A 261 7.68 3.86 -14.58
CA LEU A 261 6.50 3.70 -15.41
C LEU A 261 6.68 2.49 -16.34
N TYR A 262 5.62 1.72 -16.49
CA TYR A 262 5.54 0.63 -17.45
C TYR A 262 4.08 0.47 -17.87
N GLU A 263 3.83 0.31 -19.17
CA GLU A 263 2.47 0.21 -19.70
C GLU A 263 1.72 -0.97 -19.08
N GLY A 264 0.52 -0.72 -18.53
CA GLY A 264 -0.27 -1.73 -17.83
C GLY A 264 0.14 -2.00 -16.38
N TYR A 265 0.99 -1.17 -15.77
CA TYR A 265 1.45 -1.32 -14.37
C TYR A 265 1.33 -0.01 -13.57
N GLU A 266 1.10 -0.11 -12.26
CA GLU A 266 0.98 1.05 -11.35
C GLU A 266 2.31 1.81 -11.33
N THR A 267 2.26 3.12 -11.60
CA THR A 267 3.44 3.99 -11.52
C THR A 267 3.96 4.00 -10.09
N ARG A 268 5.23 3.61 -9.91
CA ARG A 268 5.87 3.58 -8.60
C ARG A 268 6.76 4.80 -8.41
N VAL A 269 6.56 5.51 -7.30
CA VAL A 269 7.34 6.69 -6.92
C VAL A 269 8.20 6.36 -5.70
N ILE A 270 9.51 6.57 -5.78
CA ILE A 270 10.50 6.21 -4.77
C ILE A 270 11.37 7.43 -4.47
N ILE A 271 11.44 7.81 -3.19
CA ILE A 271 12.35 8.87 -2.73
C ILE A 271 13.60 8.20 -2.16
N ILE A 272 14.77 8.59 -2.67
CA ILE A 272 16.06 8.04 -2.26
C ILE A 272 17.03 9.16 -1.92
N ASN A 273 18.11 8.81 -1.21
CA ASN A 273 19.21 9.72 -0.92
C ASN A 273 20.54 9.05 -1.32
N ILE A 274 21.27 9.68 -2.24
CA ILE A 274 22.54 9.16 -2.74
C ILE A 274 23.68 9.64 -1.83
N ILE A 275 24.56 8.71 -1.49
CA ILE A 275 25.77 8.95 -0.70
C ILE A 275 26.98 9.01 -1.65
N HIS A 276 27.94 9.88 -1.34
CA HIS A 276 29.16 10.05 -2.13
C HIS A 276 29.91 8.71 -2.33
N GLY A 277 30.27 8.42 -3.58
CA GLY A 277 31.08 7.25 -3.96
C GLY A 277 30.40 5.88 -3.80
N GLN A 278 29.07 5.82 -3.70
CA GLN A 278 28.32 4.56 -3.58
C GLN A 278 27.15 4.47 -4.55
N PHE A 279 26.92 3.26 -5.08
CA PHE A 279 25.71 2.93 -5.79
C PHE A 279 24.64 2.39 -4.84
N LEU A 280 23.41 2.87 -4.98
CA LEU A 280 22.24 2.26 -4.37
C LEU A 280 21.69 1.17 -5.30
N ASP A 281 21.73 -0.08 -4.82
CA ASP A 281 21.13 -1.23 -5.48
C ASP A 281 19.61 -1.29 -5.21
N MET A 282 18.79 -1.23 -6.26
CA MET A 282 17.33 -1.18 -6.16
C MET A 282 16.66 -2.24 -7.05
N ASN A 283 16.03 -3.24 -6.44
CA ASN A 283 15.12 -4.13 -7.16
C ASN A 283 13.69 -3.63 -6.97
N VAL A 284 13.04 -3.31 -8.07
CA VAL A 284 11.73 -2.65 -8.06
C VAL A 284 10.70 -3.56 -8.69
N THR A 285 9.80 -4.08 -7.87
CA THR A 285 8.59 -4.76 -8.36
C THR A 285 7.51 -3.72 -8.67
N LEU A 286 6.91 -3.81 -9.86
CA LEU A 286 5.71 -3.08 -10.25
C LEU A 286 4.50 -4.01 -10.17
N GLU A 287 3.39 -3.47 -9.70
CA GLU A 287 2.09 -4.17 -9.68
C GLU A 287 1.39 -3.90 -11.00
N ALA A 288 0.90 -4.94 -11.67
CA ALA A 288 0.08 -4.74 -12.86
C ALA A 288 -1.16 -3.92 -12.45
N ILE A 289 -1.51 -2.92 -13.26
CA ILE A 289 -2.85 -2.34 -13.25
C ILE A 289 -3.71 -3.50 -13.70
N ASP A 290 -4.35 -4.16 -12.74
CA ASP A 290 -5.05 -5.44 -12.89
C ASP A 290 -6.28 -5.26 -13.79
N GLY A 291 -6.04 -5.09 -15.10
CA GLY A 291 -7.05 -5.08 -16.16
C GLY A 291 -7.50 -6.48 -16.53
N ASP A 292 -6.75 -7.52 -16.12
CA ASP A 292 -6.98 -8.90 -16.53
C ASP A 292 -7.80 -9.75 -15.54
N ASN A 293 -8.18 -9.26 -14.35
CA ASN A 293 -8.93 -10.08 -13.38
C ASN A 293 -10.00 -9.37 -12.52
N LEU A 294 -10.47 -8.18 -12.90
CA LEU A 294 -11.68 -7.60 -12.29
C LEU A 294 -12.92 -8.00 -13.11
N TYR A 295 -13.51 -9.13 -12.75
CA TYR A 295 -14.74 -9.64 -13.34
C TYR A 295 -15.89 -9.55 -12.33
N TYR A 296 -17.10 -9.36 -12.85
CA TYR A 296 -18.31 -9.61 -12.07
C TYR A 296 -18.45 -11.11 -11.86
N PHE A 297 -18.48 -11.52 -10.59
CA PHE A 297 -18.64 -12.91 -10.20
C PHE A 297 -20.12 -13.25 -10.12
N THR A 298 -20.51 -14.40 -10.67
CA THR A 298 -21.77 -15.03 -10.29
C THR A 298 -21.64 -15.66 -8.91
N PHE A 299 -22.76 -15.87 -8.22
CA PHE A 299 -22.76 -16.46 -6.88
C PHE A 299 -21.94 -17.79 -6.75
N PRO A 300 -22.07 -18.78 -7.67
CA PRO A 300 -21.22 -19.98 -7.64
C PRO A 300 -19.72 -19.69 -7.83
N GLN A 301 -19.38 -18.68 -8.63
CA GLN A 301 -18.01 -18.24 -8.83
C GLN A 301 -17.44 -17.58 -7.59
N THR A 302 -18.22 -16.73 -6.91
CA THR A 302 -17.86 -16.11 -5.61
C THR A 302 -17.39 -17.17 -4.62
N ARG A 303 -18.18 -18.23 -4.42
CA ARG A 303 -17.82 -19.33 -3.50
C ARG A 303 -16.52 -20.04 -3.90
N THR A 304 -16.36 -20.31 -5.19
CA THR A 304 -15.16 -20.99 -5.72
C THR A 304 -13.90 -20.15 -5.50
N VAL A 305 -13.99 -18.85 -5.80
CA VAL A 305 -12.88 -17.89 -5.62
C VAL A 305 -12.51 -17.75 -4.14
N LEU A 306 -13.50 -17.67 -3.24
CA LEU A 306 -13.24 -17.61 -1.80
C LEU A 306 -12.53 -18.86 -1.29
N ASN A 307 -12.95 -20.05 -1.73
CA ASN A 307 -12.31 -21.30 -1.35
C ASN A 307 -10.87 -21.39 -1.87
N HIS A 308 -10.61 -20.93 -3.09
CA HIS A 308 -9.25 -20.86 -3.64
C HIS A 308 -8.38 -19.87 -2.85
N LEU A 309 -8.86 -18.65 -2.60
CA LEU A 309 -8.16 -17.67 -1.76
C LEU A 309 -7.85 -18.24 -0.37
N ASN A 310 -8.80 -18.98 0.22
CA ASN A 310 -8.58 -19.60 1.51
C ASN A 310 -7.53 -20.72 1.49
N SER A 311 -7.50 -21.50 0.41
CA SER A 311 -6.49 -22.55 0.23
C SER A 311 -5.08 -21.93 0.13
N ASP A 312 -4.94 -20.87 -0.65
CA ASP A 312 -3.67 -20.18 -0.88
C ASP A 312 -3.14 -19.48 0.38
N TYR A 313 -4.03 -18.94 1.22
CA TYR A 313 -3.68 -18.13 2.39
C TYR A 313 -4.18 -18.69 3.73
N SER A 314 -4.34 -20.02 3.84
CA SER A 314 -4.93 -20.74 4.99
C SER A 314 -4.38 -20.41 6.38
N ARG A 315 -3.19 -19.79 6.50
CA ARG A 315 -2.64 -19.33 7.79
C ARG A 315 -3.29 -18.05 8.32
N ILE A 316 -3.80 -17.24 7.41
CA ILE A 316 -4.31 -15.89 7.68
C ILE A 316 -5.74 -15.68 7.15
N SER A 317 -6.38 -16.71 6.62
CA SER A 317 -7.74 -16.65 6.12
C SER A 317 -8.57 -17.85 6.58
N ASN A 318 -9.88 -17.64 6.69
CA ASN A 318 -10.85 -18.71 6.91
C ASN A 318 -12.19 -18.36 6.25
N VAL A 319 -12.78 -19.30 5.52
CA VAL A 319 -14.11 -19.13 4.91
C VAL A 319 -15.15 -19.85 5.75
N TYR A 320 -16.24 -19.16 6.09
CA TYR A 320 -17.34 -19.71 6.88
C TYR A 320 -18.69 -19.28 6.33
N SER A 321 -19.72 -20.09 6.63
CA SER A 321 -21.10 -19.85 6.21
C SER A 321 -21.86 -19.04 7.26
N LEU A 322 -22.65 -18.07 6.82
CA LEU A 322 -23.64 -17.36 7.64
C LEU A 322 -25.05 -17.96 7.49
N GLY A 323 -25.31 -18.62 6.37
CA GLY A 323 -26.56 -19.34 6.06
C GLY A 323 -26.31 -20.38 4.96
N GLU A 324 -27.36 -20.84 4.29
CA GLU A 324 -27.22 -21.78 3.16
C GLU A 324 -26.43 -21.17 2.00
N ASP A 325 -26.67 -19.88 1.72
CA ASP A 325 -26.14 -19.18 0.54
C ASP A 325 -25.32 -17.92 0.85
N ILE A 326 -24.96 -17.64 2.10
CA ILE A 326 -24.15 -16.44 2.42
C ILE A 326 -22.83 -16.89 3.03
N PHE A 327 -21.72 -16.53 2.38
CA PHE A 327 -20.36 -16.85 2.80
C PHE A 327 -19.60 -15.61 3.23
N ALA A 328 -18.79 -15.76 4.26
CA ALA A 328 -17.89 -14.73 4.75
C ALA A 328 -16.43 -15.22 4.72
N LEU A 329 -15.52 -14.31 4.42
CA LEU A 329 -14.08 -14.50 4.57
C LEU A 329 -13.61 -13.77 5.82
N GLU A 330 -13.02 -14.49 6.75
CA GLU A 330 -12.22 -13.93 7.83
C GLU A 330 -10.78 -13.80 7.36
N ILE A 331 -10.19 -12.63 7.53
CA ILE A 331 -8.76 -12.36 7.35
C ILE A 331 -8.16 -12.00 8.71
N GLY A 332 -7.27 -12.84 9.18
CA GLY A 332 -6.64 -12.77 10.49
C GLY A 332 -5.86 -14.04 10.81
N LEU A 333 -4.85 -13.94 11.70
CA LEU A 333 -4.13 -15.12 12.20
C LEU A 333 -5.12 -16.17 12.76
N GLN A 334 -5.05 -17.40 12.25
CA GLN A 334 -5.98 -18.46 12.67
C GLN A 334 -5.60 -19.07 14.04
N ASN A 335 -4.31 -19.15 14.35
CA ASN A 335 -3.82 -19.68 15.63
C ASN A 335 -3.62 -18.56 16.67
N ARG A 336 -4.69 -17.82 16.97
CA ARG A 336 -4.65 -16.72 17.94
C ARG A 336 -4.85 -17.20 19.37
N ASP A 337 -4.14 -16.55 20.28
CA ASP A 337 -4.44 -16.63 21.71
C ASP A 337 -5.75 -15.88 21.98
N VAL A 338 -6.85 -16.63 22.11
CA VAL A 338 -8.20 -16.10 22.31
C VAL A 338 -8.28 -15.18 23.53
N MET A 339 -7.49 -15.44 24.57
CA MET A 339 -7.49 -14.64 25.81
C MET A 339 -7.05 -13.19 25.60
N LYS A 340 -6.27 -12.90 24.54
CA LYS A 340 -5.87 -11.53 24.22
C LYS A 340 -7.04 -10.67 23.76
N GLY A 341 -8.08 -11.25 23.15
CA GLY A 341 -9.17 -10.49 22.52
C GLY A 341 -8.66 -9.66 21.33
N TYR A 342 -9.33 -9.80 20.18
CA TYR A 342 -8.97 -9.06 18.96
C TYR A 342 -10.17 -8.25 18.51
N PRO A 343 -10.01 -6.95 18.20
CA PRO A 343 -11.09 -6.17 17.63
C PRO A 343 -11.48 -6.75 16.27
N ALA A 344 -12.77 -6.76 15.98
CA ALA A 344 -13.30 -7.20 14.70
C ALA A 344 -13.83 -6.00 13.91
N ILE A 345 -13.46 -5.93 12.63
CA ILE A 345 -14.10 -5.03 11.65
C ILE A 345 -14.82 -5.88 10.60
N GLY A 346 -16.00 -5.43 10.21
CA GLY A 346 -16.78 -6.08 9.17
C GLY A 346 -16.87 -5.24 7.89
N PHE A 347 -16.98 -5.91 6.76
CA PHE A 347 -17.34 -5.32 5.47
C PHE A 347 -18.47 -6.13 4.85
N VAL A 348 -19.46 -5.45 4.29
CA VAL A 348 -20.58 -6.09 3.59
C VAL A 348 -20.75 -5.43 2.24
N ALA A 349 -20.79 -6.22 1.17
CA ALA A 349 -21.02 -5.77 -0.19
C ALA A 349 -22.35 -6.34 -0.72
N ASN A 350 -22.87 -5.68 -1.75
CA ASN A 350 -24.10 -6.04 -2.44
C ASN A 350 -25.32 -6.15 -1.51
N LEU A 351 -25.44 -5.24 -0.53
CA LEU A 351 -26.59 -5.21 0.38
C LEU A 351 -27.90 -5.08 -0.39
N ASP A 352 -27.95 -4.26 -1.43
CA ASP A 352 -29.15 -4.01 -2.24
C ASP A 352 -29.45 -5.10 -3.28
N GLY A 353 -28.49 -6.02 -3.53
CA GLY A 353 -28.60 -7.13 -4.47
C GLY A 353 -28.27 -6.81 -5.93
N ASN A 354 -28.09 -5.54 -6.28
CA ASN A 354 -27.73 -5.07 -7.62
C ASN A 354 -26.48 -4.16 -7.66
N ASP A 355 -25.77 -4.00 -6.53
CA ASP A 355 -24.59 -3.15 -6.39
C ASP A 355 -23.31 -3.93 -6.72
N HIS A 356 -23.23 -4.51 -7.91
CA HIS A 356 -22.18 -5.46 -8.28
C HIS A 356 -20.75 -4.89 -8.20
N VAL A 357 -20.58 -3.58 -8.35
CA VAL A 357 -19.28 -2.89 -8.19
C VAL A 357 -18.69 -3.10 -6.79
N THR A 358 -19.53 -3.17 -5.76
CA THR A 358 -19.11 -3.28 -4.36
C THR A 358 -18.49 -4.65 -4.08
N THR A 359 -19.05 -5.71 -4.66
CA THR A 359 -18.51 -7.07 -4.60
C THR A 359 -17.11 -7.14 -5.17
N VAL A 360 -16.91 -6.57 -6.37
CA VAL A 360 -15.61 -6.55 -7.04
C VAL A 360 -14.58 -5.75 -6.23
N LEU A 361 -14.99 -4.59 -5.72
CA LEU A 361 -14.14 -3.74 -4.89
C LEU A 361 -13.69 -4.47 -3.62
N LEU A 362 -14.62 -5.13 -2.93
CA LEU A 362 -14.31 -5.88 -1.71
C LEU A 362 -13.43 -7.09 -1.98
N PHE A 363 -13.64 -7.81 -3.09
CA PHE A 363 -12.75 -8.90 -3.53
C PHE A 363 -11.33 -8.42 -3.78
N LYS A 364 -11.18 -7.29 -4.48
CA LYS A 364 -9.87 -6.71 -4.74
C LYS A 364 -9.19 -6.26 -3.45
N PHE A 365 -9.96 -5.72 -2.50
CA PHE A 365 -9.45 -5.37 -1.17
C PHE A 365 -8.97 -6.60 -0.39
N ALA A 366 -9.78 -7.67 -0.34
CA ALA A 366 -9.41 -8.94 0.29
C ALA A 366 -8.11 -9.50 -0.30
N LYS A 367 -8.04 -9.57 -1.64
CA LYS A 367 -6.84 -10.03 -2.36
C LYS A 367 -5.62 -9.18 -2.00
N HIS A 368 -5.75 -7.85 -2.01
CA HIS A 368 -4.67 -6.94 -1.66
C HIS A 368 -4.15 -7.16 -0.24
N LEU A 369 -5.03 -7.35 0.75
CA LEU A 369 -4.63 -7.64 2.13
C LEU A 369 -3.87 -8.97 2.24
N LEU A 370 -4.36 -10.01 1.57
CA LEU A 370 -3.75 -11.34 1.60
C LEU A 370 -2.39 -11.38 0.88
N THR A 371 -2.29 -10.81 -0.32
CA THR A 371 -1.05 -10.82 -1.12
C THR A 371 0.03 -9.93 -0.51
N SER A 372 -0.34 -8.88 0.22
CA SER A 372 0.60 -7.95 0.83
C SER A 372 1.09 -8.41 2.20
N TYR A 373 0.50 -9.46 2.77
CA TYR A 373 0.92 -10.02 4.05
C TYR A 373 2.37 -10.55 3.97
N GLY A 374 3.24 -10.08 4.86
CA GLY A 374 4.68 -10.37 4.86
C GLY A 374 5.52 -9.49 3.94
N LEU A 375 4.89 -8.68 3.06
CA LEU A 375 5.57 -7.72 2.19
C LEU A 375 5.41 -6.28 2.70
N ASP A 376 4.21 -5.91 3.16
CA ASP A 376 3.90 -4.61 3.76
C ASP A 376 3.81 -4.75 5.29
N GLU A 377 4.66 -4.01 6.02
CA GLU A 377 4.72 -4.04 7.48
C GLU A 377 3.41 -3.58 8.14
N LYS A 378 2.74 -2.57 7.58
CA LYS A 378 1.48 -2.04 8.12
C LYS A 378 0.36 -3.04 7.98
N ILE A 379 0.20 -3.63 6.78
CA ILE A 379 -0.83 -4.67 6.53
C ILE A 379 -0.55 -5.89 7.41
N THR A 380 0.73 -6.28 7.53
CA THR A 380 1.12 -7.42 8.37
C THR A 380 0.75 -7.19 9.83
N ASN A 381 1.07 -6.04 10.40
CA ASN A 381 0.70 -5.69 11.77
C ASN A 381 -0.82 -5.63 11.96
N THR A 382 -1.56 -5.10 10.99
CA THR A 382 -3.03 -5.09 10.99
C THR A 382 -3.62 -6.50 11.06
N ILE A 383 -3.21 -7.40 10.15
CA ILE A 383 -3.68 -8.80 10.13
C ILE A 383 -3.26 -9.58 11.38
N GLN A 384 -2.18 -9.17 12.07
CA GLN A 384 -1.77 -9.78 13.34
C GLN A 384 -2.59 -9.29 14.55
N THR A 385 -3.14 -8.08 14.50
CA THR A 385 -3.74 -7.40 15.66
C THR A 385 -5.25 -7.27 15.64
N MET A 386 -5.92 -7.50 14.50
CA MET A 386 -7.39 -7.42 14.38
C MET A 386 -7.95 -8.53 13.49
N SER A 387 -9.23 -8.82 13.61
CA SER A 387 -9.95 -9.70 12.68
C SER A 387 -10.76 -8.89 11.67
N ILE A 388 -10.64 -9.22 10.39
CA ILE A 388 -11.38 -8.56 9.31
C ILE A 388 -12.36 -9.58 8.72
N HIS A 389 -13.65 -9.31 8.78
CA HIS A 389 -14.69 -10.20 8.26
C HIS A 389 -15.35 -9.55 7.05
N MET A 390 -15.44 -10.26 5.93
CA MET A 390 -15.95 -9.72 4.66
C MET A 390 -17.06 -10.61 4.09
N VAL A 391 -18.22 -10.02 3.83
CA VAL A 391 -19.32 -10.64 3.08
C VAL A 391 -19.39 -9.99 1.70
N PHE A 392 -19.09 -10.76 0.65
CA PHE A 392 -18.93 -10.24 -0.71
C PHE A 392 -20.25 -10.12 -1.47
N ASP A 393 -21.24 -10.91 -1.06
CA ASP A 393 -22.57 -10.91 -1.63
C ASP A 393 -23.57 -11.17 -0.51
N ALA A 394 -24.16 -10.10 0.03
CA ALA A 394 -25.12 -10.18 1.11
C ALA A 394 -26.50 -10.70 0.66
N ARG A 395 -26.80 -10.59 -0.64
CA ARG A 395 -28.10 -10.96 -1.18
C ARG A 395 -27.98 -11.53 -2.60
N PRO A 396 -27.62 -12.83 -2.72
CA PRO A 396 -27.54 -13.48 -4.02
C PRO A 396 -28.90 -13.61 -4.75
N ASN A 397 -30.04 -13.44 -4.05
CA ASN A 397 -31.39 -13.49 -4.62
C ASN A 397 -32.21 -12.20 -4.34
N PRO A 398 -32.38 -11.26 -5.30
CA PRO A 398 -32.80 -9.88 -5.03
C PRO A 398 -34.32 -9.64 -4.91
N ILE A 399 -35.11 -10.58 -4.40
CA ILE A 399 -36.60 -10.47 -4.41
C ILE A 399 -37.14 -9.32 -3.54
N LYS A 400 -36.49 -9.02 -2.40
CA LYS A 400 -36.93 -7.97 -1.46
C LYS A 400 -35.73 -7.25 -0.84
N ASN A 401 -35.90 -5.97 -0.52
CA ASN A 401 -34.84 -5.19 0.12
C ASN A 401 -34.60 -5.68 1.57
N LEU A 402 -33.40 -6.20 1.83
CA LEU A 402 -32.86 -6.58 3.12
C LEU A 402 -32.75 -5.35 4.04
N ASP A 403 -32.37 -4.20 3.49
CA ASP A 403 -32.15 -2.98 4.27
C ASP A 403 -33.45 -2.21 4.62
N THR A 404 -34.61 -2.84 4.44
CA THR A 404 -35.89 -2.33 4.97
C THR A 404 -36.58 -3.34 5.88
N SER A 405 -35.87 -4.39 6.27
CA SER A 405 -36.43 -5.56 6.94
C SER A 405 -36.01 -5.72 8.40
N PHE A 406 -35.08 -4.87 8.88
CA PHE A 406 -34.61 -4.95 10.26
C PHE A 406 -35.67 -4.40 11.24
N PRO A 407 -35.74 -4.95 12.46
CA PRO A 407 -36.78 -4.59 13.42
C PRO A 407 -36.44 -3.30 14.17
N THR A 408 -36.42 -2.17 13.48
CA THR A 408 -36.22 -0.83 14.05
C THR A 408 -37.45 0.06 13.83
N GLY A 409 -37.66 1.05 14.70
CA GLY A 409 -38.73 2.04 14.55
C GLY A 409 -40.12 1.41 14.36
N ALA A 410 -40.78 1.76 13.25
CA ALA A 410 -42.08 1.20 12.86
C ALA A 410 -42.04 -0.33 12.61
N ASN A 411 -40.88 -0.89 12.26
CA ASN A 411 -40.70 -2.29 11.94
C ASN A 411 -40.42 -3.17 13.17
N LYS A 412 -40.29 -2.59 14.38
CA LYS A 412 -39.94 -3.31 15.62
C LYS A 412 -40.86 -4.50 15.95
N ASN A 413 -42.12 -4.43 15.53
CA ASN A 413 -43.14 -5.45 15.80
C ASN A 413 -43.47 -6.35 14.59
N ILE A 414 -42.82 -6.16 13.43
CA ILE A 414 -43.11 -6.95 12.24
C ILE A 414 -42.51 -8.35 12.39
N LYS A 415 -43.38 -9.37 12.36
CA LYS A 415 -43.02 -10.79 12.33
C LYS A 415 -43.85 -11.51 11.26
N PRO A 416 -43.32 -12.55 10.59
CA PRO A 416 -41.97 -13.12 10.75
C PRO A 416 -40.86 -12.27 10.10
N LEU A 417 -39.66 -12.33 10.68
CA LEU A 417 -38.45 -11.73 10.08
C LEU A 417 -38.05 -12.50 8.82
N GLN A 418 -37.43 -11.83 7.85
CA GLN A 418 -36.90 -12.53 6.67
C GLN A 418 -35.69 -13.39 7.08
N PRO A 419 -35.46 -14.55 6.45
CA PRO A 419 -34.33 -15.43 6.77
C PRO A 419 -32.98 -14.70 6.72
N ASP A 420 -32.75 -13.91 5.66
CA ASP A 420 -31.53 -13.14 5.47
C ASP A 420 -31.32 -12.12 6.60
N THR A 421 -32.38 -11.41 7.02
CA THR A 421 -32.33 -10.49 8.16
C THR A 421 -31.89 -11.20 9.44
N PHE A 422 -32.44 -12.40 9.69
CA PHE A 422 -32.09 -13.19 10.87
C PHE A 422 -30.63 -13.64 10.86
N ILE A 423 -30.09 -14.01 9.69
CA ILE A 423 -28.68 -14.36 9.50
C ILE A 423 -27.78 -13.18 9.90
N PHE A 424 -28.04 -11.98 9.38
CA PHE A 424 -27.24 -10.80 9.70
C PHE A 424 -27.39 -10.35 11.17
N ILE A 425 -28.59 -10.47 11.74
CA ILE A 425 -28.80 -10.22 13.18
C ILE A 425 -27.93 -11.15 14.03
N ASN A 426 -27.88 -12.45 13.72
CA ASN A 426 -27.05 -13.39 14.46
C ASN A 426 -25.57 -13.08 14.26
N TRP A 427 -25.15 -12.76 13.04
CA TRP A 427 -23.77 -12.43 12.72
C TRP A 427 -23.26 -11.20 13.49
N LEU A 428 -24.05 -10.13 13.53
CA LEU A 428 -23.74 -8.93 14.31
C LEU A 428 -23.61 -9.22 15.81
N ASN A 429 -24.49 -10.06 16.36
CA ASN A 429 -24.46 -10.45 17.77
C ASN A 429 -23.29 -11.37 18.11
N GLU A 430 -22.93 -12.29 17.21
CA GLU A 430 -21.84 -13.24 17.41
C GLU A 430 -20.47 -12.56 17.32
N LYS A 431 -20.26 -11.73 16.30
CA LYS A 431 -18.93 -11.13 16.03
C LYS A 431 -18.67 -9.86 16.80
N GLN A 432 -19.71 -9.11 17.19
CA GLN A 432 -19.61 -7.86 17.95
C GLN A 432 -18.58 -6.90 17.34
N PHE A 433 -18.78 -6.52 16.08
CA PHE A 433 -17.85 -5.64 15.36
C PHE A 433 -17.68 -4.30 16.06
N VAL A 434 -16.47 -3.72 16.00
CA VAL A 434 -16.25 -2.33 16.42
C VAL A 434 -16.84 -1.40 15.37
N PHE A 435 -16.48 -1.64 14.11
CA PHE A 435 -17.05 -0.97 12.95
C PHE A 435 -17.49 -2.00 11.91
N LEU A 436 -18.58 -1.68 11.21
CA LEU A 436 -19.07 -2.42 10.05
C LEU A 436 -19.26 -1.45 8.89
N LEU A 437 -18.69 -1.75 7.73
CA LEU A 437 -18.81 -0.90 6.54
C LEU A 437 -19.67 -1.59 5.48
N GLY A 438 -20.86 -1.04 5.24
CA GLY A 438 -21.74 -1.44 4.15
C GLY A 438 -21.35 -0.74 2.86
N LEU A 439 -20.80 -1.46 1.89
CA LEU A 439 -20.48 -0.90 0.59
C LEU A 439 -21.73 -0.90 -0.29
N ARG A 440 -22.08 0.28 -0.83
CA ARG A 440 -23.28 0.53 -1.64
C ARG A 440 -22.93 1.27 -2.93
N ALA A 441 -23.85 1.31 -3.88
CA ALA A 441 -23.71 2.08 -5.12
C ALA A 441 -24.96 2.90 -5.46
N GLY A 442 -24.83 3.80 -6.45
CA GLY A 442 -25.85 4.78 -6.84
C GLY A 442 -25.53 6.23 -6.45
N SER A 443 -24.48 6.45 -5.67
CA SER A 443 -23.99 7.78 -5.28
C SER A 443 -22.48 7.72 -4.96
N LEU A 444 -21.90 8.82 -4.47
CA LEU A 444 -20.52 8.88 -3.98
C LEU A 444 -20.43 9.74 -2.70
N HIS A 445 -20.57 9.09 -1.54
CA HIS A 445 -20.50 9.72 -0.21
C HIS A 445 -20.42 8.65 0.89
N VAL A 446 -20.21 9.07 2.14
CA VAL A 446 -20.36 8.22 3.34
C VAL A 446 -21.65 8.59 4.07
N SER A 447 -22.50 7.60 4.34
CA SER A 447 -23.77 7.73 5.04
C SER A 447 -23.63 7.27 6.49
N LEU A 448 -24.08 8.13 7.41
CA LEU A 448 -24.10 7.90 8.85
C LEU A 448 -25.51 7.52 9.33
N PRO A 449 -25.64 6.75 10.42
CA PRO A 449 -26.94 6.62 11.06
C PRO A 449 -27.43 8.01 11.53
N PHE A 450 -28.74 8.27 11.61
CA PHE A 450 -29.83 7.34 11.34
C PHE A 450 -30.43 7.48 9.93
N ASN A 451 -31.02 6.40 9.42
CA ASN A 451 -31.91 6.40 8.25
C ASN A 451 -33.36 6.71 8.63
N GLY A 452 -33.83 6.15 9.76
CA GLY A 452 -35.16 6.42 10.31
C GLY A 452 -35.19 7.62 11.24
N HIS A 453 -36.39 7.98 11.70
CA HIS A 453 -36.61 9.17 12.54
C HIS A 453 -36.44 8.82 14.02
N TYR A 454 -35.22 8.94 14.56
CA TYR A 454 -34.88 8.58 15.94
C TYR A 454 -34.38 9.74 16.80
N GLY A 455 -34.05 10.88 16.21
CA GLY A 455 -33.58 12.06 16.93
C GLY A 455 -34.67 12.67 17.82
N ASP A 456 -34.24 13.24 18.95
CA ASP A 456 -35.11 13.68 20.05
C ASP A 456 -35.51 15.18 19.92
N SER A 457 -35.38 15.76 18.71
CA SER A 457 -35.53 17.20 18.45
C SER A 457 -36.78 17.53 17.64
N ALA A 458 -37.35 18.72 17.87
CA ALA A 458 -38.46 19.24 17.08
C ALA A 458 -38.02 19.77 15.69
N LEU A 459 -36.71 19.93 15.47
CA LEU A 459 -36.12 20.39 14.22
C LEU A 459 -35.88 19.20 13.28
N SER A 460 -36.48 19.24 12.09
CA SER A 460 -36.42 18.14 11.11
C SER A 460 -35.01 17.70 10.71
N SER A 461 -34.02 18.58 10.78
CA SER A 461 -32.62 18.28 10.46
C SER A 461 -31.87 17.51 11.56
N GLU A 462 -32.35 17.56 12.80
CA GLU A 462 -31.71 16.88 13.95
C GLU A 462 -32.31 15.48 14.21
N ASN A 463 -33.38 15.12 13.49
CA ASN A 463 -34.09 13.85 13.61
C ASN A 463 -33.27 12.62 13.20
N TYR A 464 -32.15 12.84 12.51
CA TYR A 464 -31.29 11.79 11.98
C TYR A 464 -29.91 11.77 12.66
N LEU A 465 -29.70 12.59 13.70
CA LEU A 465 -28.43 12.64 14.42
C LEU A 465 -28.36 11.54 15.47
N THR A 466 -27.18 10.95 15.59
CA THR A 466 -26.86 10.01 16.66
C THR A 466 -26.25 10.74 17.86
N SER A 467 -26.30 10.12 19.04
CA SER A 467 -25.57 10.64 20.21
C SER A 467 -24.04 10.52 20.05
N ASP A 468 -23.56 9.65 19.16
CA ASP A 468 -22.15 9.46 18.81
C ASP A 468 -21.76 10.13 17.47
N GLU A 469 -22.54 11.11 17.00
CA GLU A 469 -22.37 11.76 15.69
C GLU A 469 -20.93 12.27 15.48
N GLN A 470 -20.31 12.82 16.52
CA GLN A 470 -18.98 13.40 16.42
C GLN A 470 -17.91 12.35 16.07
N ILE A 471 -17.98 11.14 16.63
CA ILE A 471 -17.01 10.08 16.35
C ILE A 471 -17.29 9.43 14.99
N LEU A 472 -18.57 9.19 14.67
CA LEU A 472 -18.98 8.63 13.38
C LEU A 472 -18.60 9.55 12.22
N ARG A 473 -18.86 10.84 12.34
CA ARG A 473 -18.49 11.83 11.32
C ARG A 473 -16.97 11.94 11.16
N LYS A 474 -16.19 11.91 12.25
CA LYS A 474 -14.73 11.89 12.15
C LYS A 474 -14.20 10.66 11.42
N PHE A 475 -14.76 9.49 11.72
CA PHE A 475 -14.40 8.25 11.02
C PHE A 475 -14.78 8.32 9.53
N ALA A 476 -15.97 8.82 9.21
CA ALA A 476 -16.43 9.00 7.83
C ALA A 476 -15.57 10.01 7.05
N LEU A 477 -15.21 11.14 7.66
CA LEU A 477 -14.31 12.13 7.07
C LEU A 477 -12.93 11.52 6.79
N ASN A 478 -12.41 10.66 7.66
CA ASN A 478 -11.18 9.95 7.38
C ASN A 478 -11.28 9.07 6.11
N TYR A 479 -12.43 8.45 5.84
CA TYR A 479 -12.62 7.73 4.58
C TYR A 479 -12.74 8.69 3.38
N ALA A 480 -13.61 9.69 3.48
CA ALA A 480 -13.96 10.61 2.40
C ALA A 480 -12.78 11.49 1.95
N THR A 481 -11.93 11.93 2.89
CA THR A 481 -10.76 12.78 2.58
C THR A 481 -9.60 12.02 1.95
N HIS A 482 -9.51 10.69 2.14
CA HIS A 482 -8.52 9.85 1.47
C HIS A 482 -8.94 9.46 0.04
N HIS A 483 -10.21 9.67 -0.31
CA HIS A 483 -10.72 9.44 -1.65
C HIS A 483 -10.47 10.70 -2.50
N PRO A 484 -10.06 10.57 -3.78
CA PRO A 484 -9.70 11.74 -4.61
C PRO A 484 -10.81 12.79 -4.77
N THR A 485 -12.06 12.35 -4.92
CA THR A 485 -13.20 13.21 -5.26
C THR A 485 -14.34 13.24 -4.22
N MET A 486 -14.42 12.27 -3.29
CA MET A 486 -15.58 12.13 -2.41
C MET A 486 -15.69 13.31 -1.44
N GLY A 487 -14.55 13.76 -0.88
CA GLY A 487 -14.50 14.91 0.02
C GLY A 487 -14.89 16.25 -0.62
N ILE A 488 -14.97 16.34 -1.95
CA ILE A 488 -15.46 17.55 -2.66
C ILE A 488 -16.96 17.74 -2.39
N GLY A 489 -17.69 16.64 -2.18
CA GLY A 489 -19.10 16.67 -1.84
C GLY A 489 -20.08 16.78 -3.01
N HIS A 490 -19.58 16.91 -4.24
CA HIS A 490 -20.40 16.94 -5.45
C HIS A 490 -20.18 15.66 -6.27
N PRO A 491 -20.96 14.60 -6.04
CA PRO A 491 -20.80 13.33 -6.74
C PRO A 491 -21.17 13.41 -8.23
N ASN A 492 -22.04 14.37 -8.62
CA ASN A 492 -22.50 14.59 -10.01
C ASN A 492 -23.03 13.32 -10.69
N CYS A 493 -23.76 12.48 -9.94
CA CYS A 493 -24.30 11.24 -10.48
C CYS A 493 -25.44 11.52 -11.47
N PRO A 494 -25.57 10.79 -12.59
CA PRO A 494 -26.59 11.06 -13.61
C PRO A 494 -28.04 11.03 -13.09
N LEU A 495 -28.32 10.19 -12.10
CA LEU A 495 -29.65 10.05 -11.50
C LEU A 495 -29.95 11.16 -10.47
N HIS A 496 -28.90 11.75 -9.89
CA HIS A 496 -28.99 12.74 -8.81
C HIS A 496 -27.95 13.86 -9.03
N PRO A 497 -28.14 14.70 -10.06
CA PRO A 497 -27.15 15.72 -10.42
C PRO A 497 -27.04 16.87 -9.39
N GLU A 498 -28.10 17.08 -8.61
CA GLU A 498 -28.19 18.13 -7.59
C GLU A 498 -27.66 17.70 -6.22
N ASP A 499 -27.18 16.46 -6.08
CA ASP A 499 -26.67 15.95 -4.80
C ASP A 499 -25.48 16.78 -4.33
N TYR A 500 -25.55 17.23 -3.08
CA TYR A 500 -24.45 17.90 -2.38
C TYR A 500 -24.32 17.38 -0.96
N PHE A 501 -23.18 16.73 -0.69
CA PHE A 501 -22.83 16.21 0.62
C PHE A 501 -21.63 16.96 1.15
N LYS A 502 -21.85 17.87 2.10
CA LYS A 502 -20.75 18.65 2.69
C LYS A 502 -19.64 17.70 3.21
N ASP A 503 -18.42 17.93 2.74
CA ASP A 503 -17.22 17.11 3.05
C ASP A 503 -17.35 15.61 2.65
N GLY A 504 -18.31 15.28 1.77
CA GLY A 504 -18.57 13.91 1.32
C GLY A 504 -19.31 13.03 2.33
N VAL A 505 -19.95 13.62 3.35
CA VAL A 505 -20.59 12.88 4.46
C VAL A 505 -21.99 13.43 4.76
N THR A 506 -22.97 12.53 4.88
CA THR A 506 -24.36 12.86 5.26
C THR A 506 -24.93 11.85 6.24
N ASN A 507 -25.99 12.21 6.98
CA ASN A 507 -26.81 11.24 7.69
C ASN A 507 -27.78 10.59 6.70
N GLY A 508 -28.02 9.29 6.83
CA GLY A 508 -28.76 8.50 5.84
C GLY A 508 -30.15 9.04 5.58
N GLY A 509 -30.88 9.41 6.62
CA GLY A 509 -32.25 9.91 6.48
C GLY A 509 -32.37 11.31 5.88
N LEU A 510 -31.27 12.08 5.80
CA LEU A 510 -31.26 13.35 5.06
C LEU A 510 -31.25 13.14 3.54
N TRP A 511 -30.81 11.98 3.06
CA TRP A 511 -30.73 11.66 1.63
C TRP A 511 -31.76 10.59 1.22
N ASP A 512 -31.84 9.48 1.95
CA ASP A 512 -32.78 8.39 1.71
C ASP A 512 -33.37 7.85 3.04
N SER A 513 -34.41 8.54 3.53
CA SER A 513 -35.10 8.18 4.78
C SER A 513 -35.99 6.95 4.60
N HIS A 514 -35.69 5.90 5.35
CA HIS A 514 -36.52 4.72 5.47
C HIS A 514 -36.30 4.02 6.82
N GLU A 515 -37.31 3.25 7.26
CA GLU A 515 -37.24 2.46 8.48
C GLU A 515 -36.78 1.02 8.17
N GLY A 516 -36.17 0.37 9.17
CA GLY A 516 -35.72 -1.02 9.05
C GLY A 516 -34.36 -1.20 8.37
N SER A 517 -33.50 -0.17 8.40
CA SER A 517 -32.11 -0.29 7.93
C SER A 517 -31.27 -1.16 8.86
N MET A 518 -30.31 -1.88 8.26
CA MET A 518 -29.29 -2.64 8.97
C MET A 518 -28.40 -1.70 9.79
N MET A 519 -28.11 -0.52 9.24
CA MET A 519 -27.27 0.49 9.89
C MET A 519 -27.86 0.95 11.24
N ASP A 520 -29.15 1.30 11.26
CA ASP A 520 -29.83 1.75 12.46
C ASP A 520 -29.95 0.60 13.48
N TYR A 521 -30.20 -0.62 13.00
CA TYR A 521 -30.25 -1.81 13.87
C TYR A 521 -28.88 -2.08 14.52
N SER A 522 -27.80 -2.00 13.75
CA SER A 522 -26.44 -2.17 14.26
C SER A 522 -26.15 -1.19 15.40
N TYR A 523 -26.51 0.09 15.23
CA TYR A 523 -26.32 1.13 16.25
C TYR A 523 -27.22 0.96 17.47
N LEU A 524 -28.50 0.64 17.29
CA LEU A 524 -29.48 0.62 18.39
C LEU A 524 -29.46 -0.69 19.20
N ASN A 525 -29.16 -1.81 18.56
CA ASN A 525 -29.37 -3.14 19.14
C ASN A 525 -28.08 -3.92 19.40
N THR A 526 -26.95 -3.49 18.83
CA THR A 526 -25.67 -4.18 18.94
C THR A 526 -24.57 -3.24 19.43
N SER A 527 -23.35 -3.75 19.60
CA SER A 527 -22.18 -2.93 19.96
C SER A 527 -21.46 -2.33 18.74
N THR A 528 -22.07 -2.44 17.55
CA THR A 528 -21.44 -2.13 16.27
C THR A 528 -21.77 -0.73 15.80
N PHE A 529 -20.74 0.04 15.43
CA PHE A 529 -20.92 1.24 14.61
C PHE A 529 -20.91 0.88 13.14
N GLN A 530 -22.09 0.84 12.52
CA GLN A 530 -22.20 0.67 11.07
C GLN A 530 -22.24 2.01 10.34
N LEU A 531 -21.53 2.08 9.22
CA LEU A 531 -21.63 3.17 8.24
C LEU A 531 -21.78 2.57 6.86
N ASP A 532 -22.47 3.27 5.98
CA ASP A 532 -22.56 2.87 4.57
C ASP A 532 -21.74 3.79 3.70
N ILE A 533 -21.04 3.21 2.73
CA ILE A 533 -20.13 3.90 1.83
C ILE A 533 -20.64 3.69 0.41
N TYR A 534 -21.06 4.78 -0.22
CA TYR A 534 -21.43 4.78 -1.62
C TYR A 534 -20.17 4.94 -2.46
N VAL A 535 -19.79 3.88 -3.18
CA VAL A 535 -18.49 3.76 -3.86
C VAL A 535 -18.52 4.17 -5.33
N SER A 536 -19.70 4.31 -5.92
CA SER A 536 -19.84 4.61 -7.35
C SER A 536 -21.26 5.04 -7.67
N CYS A 537 -21.40 6.04 -8.54
CA CYS A 537 -22.70 6.42 -9.13
C CYS A 537 -23.32 5.27 -9.93
N GLU A 538 -22.50 4.49 -10.64
CA GLU A 538 -22.95 3.35 -11.44
C GLU A 538 -22.88 2.07 -10.59
N ARG A 539 -23.99 1.33 -10.53
CA ARG A 539 -24.06 0.07 -9.76
C ARG A 539 -23.25 -1.07 -10.39
N THR A 540 -23.16 -1.04 -11.71
CA THR A 540 -22.50 -2.08 -12.53
C THR A 540 -21.69 -1.42 -13.66
N PRO A 541 -20.61 -0.69 -13.35
CA PRO A 541 -19.78 -0.03 -14.36
C PRO A 541 -19.15 -1.00 -15.35
N LEU A 542 -18.78 -0.48 -16.51
CA LEU A 542 -18.00 -1.23 -17.49
C LEU A 542 -16.70 -1.75 -16.84
N ARG A 543 -16.28 -2.96 -17.24
CA ARG A 543 -15.09 -3.62 -16.67
C ARG A 543 -13.83 -2.75 -16.75
N SER A 544 -13.70 -1.95 -17.80
CA SER A 544 -12.60 -0.99 -17.99
C SER A 544 -12.51 0.06 -16.89
N HIS A 545 -13.60 0.37 -16.18
CA HIS A 545 -13.61 1.36 -15.11
C HIS A 545 -13.31 0.76 -13.72
N LEU A 546 -13.44 -0.56 -13.54
CA LEU A 546 -13.21 -1.23 -12.25
C LEU A 546 -11.81 -0.98 -11.66
N PRO A 547 -10.72 -0.95 -12.45
CA PRO A 547 -9.40 -0.59 -11.92
C PRO A 547 -9.37 0.84 -11.33
N SER A 548 -10.07 1.81 -11.96
CA SER A 548 -10.14 3.19 -11.46
C SER A 548 -10.84 3.23 -10.10
N VAL A 549 -12.01 2.58 -10.00
CA VAL A 549 -12.77 2.48 -8.74
C VAL A 549 -11.89 1.89 -7.63
N TRP A 550 -11.13 0.83 -7.92
CA TRP A 550 -10.19 0.27 -6.94
C TRP A 550 -9.11 1.27 -6.51
N ILE A 551 -8.44 1.92 -7.48
CA ILE A 551 -7.34 2.86 -7.20
C ILE A 551 -7.82 4.03 -6.35
N GLU A 552 -9.01 4.57 -6.64
CA GLU A 552 -9.64 5.67 -5.92
C GLU A 552 -9.97 5.31 -4.46
N HIS A 553 -10.44 4.08 -4.23
CA HIS A 553 -10.85 3.61 -2.90
C HIS A 553 -9.74 2.93 -2.08
N LYS A 554 -8.64 2.46 -2.69
CA LYS A 554 -7.55 1.70 -2.02
C LYS A 554 -7.05 2.43 -0.77
N LYS A 555 -6.77 3.73 -0.87
CA LYS A 555 -6.27 4.53 0.27
C LYS A 555 -7.33 4.72 1.36
N SER A 556 -8.59 4.95 1.00
CA SER A 556 -9.69 5.12 1.94
C SER A 556 -10.01 3.83 2.71
N LEU A 557 -10.03 2.68 2.02
CA LEU A 557 -10.23 1.37 2.65
C LEU A 557 -9.07 0.99 3.58
N MET A 558 -7.84 1.39 3.23
CA MET A 558 -6.69 1.19 4.12
C MET A 558 -6.71 2.13 5.33
N SER A 559 -7.20 3.36 5.18
CA SER A 559 -7.19 4.35 6.28
C SER A 559 -8.13 3.94 7.43
N VAL A 560 -9.27 3.30 7.13
CA VAL A 560 -10.23 2.86 8.16
C VAL A 560 -9.70 1.73 9.05
N LEU A 561 -8.80 0.88 8.53
CA LEU A 561 -8.19 -0.18 9.34
C LEU A 561 -7.34 0.38 10.48
N ASN A 562 -6.76 1.57 10.32
CA ASN A 562 -6.00 2.21 11.39
C ASN A 562 -6.91 2.79 12.50
N TRP A 563 -8.11 3.24 12.13
CA TRP A 563 -9.04 3.93 13.02
C TRP A 563 -9.68 3.05 14.10
N ILE A 564 -9.74 1.73 13.89
CA ILE A 564 -10.30 0.79 14.88
C ILE A 564 -9.55 0.82 16.22
N ASN A 565 -8.30 1.30 16.21
CA ASN A 565 -7.46 1.40 17.40
C ASN A 565 -7.64 2.71 18.17
N MET A 566 -8.65 3.53 17.88
CA MET A 566 -8.91 4.78 18.61
C MET A 566 -9.91 4.59 19.76
N GLY A 567 -9.92 5.55 20.70
CA GLY A 567 -10.83 5.54 21.86
C GLY A 567 -10.25 4.78 23.05
N ILE A 568 -11.07 3.91 23.66
CA ILE A 568 -10.71 3.10 24.82
C ILE A 568 -10.84 1.61 24.51
N LYS A 569 -9.95 0.81 25.08
CA LYS A 569 -10.06 -0.66 25.02
C LYS A 569 -9.57 -1.29 26.32
N GLY A 570 -9.96 -2.51 26.61
CA GLY A 570 -9.41 -3.24 27.75
C GLY A 570 -10.29 -4.39 28.16
N TYR A 571 -10.34 -4.68 29.47
CA TYR A 571 -11.06 -5.84 30.00
C TYR A 571 -11.96 -5.47 31.15
N VAL A 572 -13.10 -6.16 31.24
CA VAL A 572 -13.98 -6.17 32.41
C VAL A 572 -13.74 -7.47 33.17
N VAL A 573 -13.37 -7.36 34.43
CA VAL A 573 -13.01 -8.48 35.30
C VAL A 573 -13.72 -8.41 36.65
N ASP A 574 -13.88 -9.57 37.29
CA ASP A 574 -14.42 -9.67 38.65
C ASP A 574 -13.35 -9.42 39.72
N ASP A 575 -13.74 -9.53 41.00
CA ASP A 575 -12.84 -9.30 42.12
C ASP A 575 -11.58 -10.17 42.14
N ASN A 576 -11.67 -11.35 41.53
CA ASN A 576 -10.63 -12.36 41.44
C ASN A 576 -9.84 -12.27 40.13
N GLY A 577 -10.09 -11.25 39.30
CA GLY A 577 -9.45 -11.06 38.01
C GLY A 577 -9.99 -11.99 36.92
N ARG A 578 -11.16 -12.63 37.12
CA ARG A 578 -11.80 -13.47 36.10
C ARG A 578 -12.56 -12.59 35.11
N PRO A 579 -12.53 -12.90 33.81
CA PRO A 579 -13.23 -12.10 32.81
C PRO A 579 -14.75 -12.15 33.00
N ILE A 580 -15.41 -11.00 32.84
CA ILE A 580 -16.87 -10.87 32.85
C ILE A 580 -17.35 -10.63 31.41
N ALA A 581 -18.06 -11.61 30.86
CA ALA A 581 -18.67 -11.50 29.55
C ALA A 581 -20.00 -10.72 29.59
N ASN A 582 -20.35 -10.06 28.48
CA ASN A 582 -21.60 -9.32 28.31
C ASN A 582 -21.84 -8.21 29.36
N ALA A 583 -20.79 -7.66 29.96
CA ALA A 583 -20.91 -6.43 30.75
C ALA A 583 -21.24 -5.27 29.81
N SER A 584 -22.14 -4.38 30.23
CA SER A 584 -22.54 -3.18 29.49
C SER A 584 -21.55 -2.05 29.80
N ILE A 585 -20.98 -1.46 28.76
CA ILE A 585 -20.11 -0.28 28.82
C ILE A 585 -20.89 0.89 28.23
N GLU A 586 -21.23 1.85 29.09
CA GLU A 586 -22.02 3.03 28.77
C GLU A 586 -21.16 4.29 28.95
N VAL A 587 -21.30 5.23 28.04
CA VAL A 587 -20.60 6.51 28.07
C VAL A 587 -21.63 7.60 28.29
N GLU A 588 -21.36 8.51 29.22
CA GLU A 588 -22.28 9.62 29.50
C GLU A 588 -22.58 10.43 28.24
N GLY A 589 -23.87 10.67 27.97
CA GLY A 589 -24.34 11.37 26.77
C GLY A 589 -24.48 10.48 25.52
N SER A 590 -24.08 9.20 25.57
CA SER A 590 -24.28 8.23 24.48
C SER A 590 -25.42 7.25 24.78
N ALA A 591 -26.32 7.10 23.81
CA ALA A 591 -27.35 6.05 23.83
C ALA A 591 -26.83 4.69 23.34
N HIS A 592 -25.64 4.65 22.72
CA HIS A 592 -25.05 3.44 22.18
C HIS A 592 -24.33 2.64 23.27
N ARG A 593 -24.65 1.35 23.41
CA ARG A 593 -24.09 0.47 24.43
C ARG A 593 -23.11 -0.55 23.83
N VAL A 594 -21.90 -0.61 24.37
CA VAL A 594 -20.92 -1.64 23.99
C VAL A 594 -20.95 -2.76 25.02
N ARG A 595 -20.75 -4.00 24.59
CA ARG A 595 -20.66 -5.17 25.47
C ARG A 595 -19.25 -5.75 25.50
N SER A 596 -18.86 -6.29 26.65
CA SER A 596 -17.64 -7.09 26.73
C SER A 596 -17.80 -8.46 26.08
N SER A 597 -16.74 -8.94 25.43
CA SER A 597 -16.66 -10.25 24.80
C SER A 597 -16.62 -11.39 25.83
N SER A 598 -16.59 -12.64 25.36
CA SER A 598 -16.42 -13.82 26.21
C SER A 598 -15.15 -13.80 27.07
N THR A 599 -14.11 -13.08 26.64
CA THR A 599 -12.86 -12.89 27.41
C THR A 599 -12.87 -11.64 28.26
N GLY A 600 -14.02 -10.97 28.38
CA GLY A 600 -14.17 -9.68 29.06
C GLY A 600 -13.57 -8.52 28.28
N ALA A 601 -12.99 -8.74 27.10
CA ALA A 601 -12.39 -7.69 26.29
C ALA A 601 -13.46 -6.76 25.72
N TYR A 602 -13.17 -5.47 25.60
CA TYR A 602 -14.07 -4.50 24.98
C TYR A 602 -13.29 -3.42 24.21
N TRP A 603 -13.97 -2.82 23.23
CA TRP A 603 -13.47 -1.71 22.43
C TRP A 603 -14.57 -0.68 22.29
N ARG A 604 -14.29 0.56 22.69
CA ARG A 604 -15.22 1.68 22.56
C ARG A 604 -14.52 2.85 21.88
N PRO A 605 -14.78 3.06 20.58
CA PRO A 605 -14.33 4.26 19.87
C PRO A 605 -14.86 5.52 20.56
N LEU A 606 -13.96 6.49 20.81
CA LEU A 606 -14.25 7.76 21.45
C LEU A 606 -13.36 8.85 20.86
N THR A 607 -13.86 10.09 20.88
CA THR A 607 -13.07 11.26 20.52
C THR A 607 -12.08 11.62 21.62
N ASN A 608 -11.05 12.39 21.26
CA ASN A 608 -10.09 12.89 22.24
C ASN A 608 -10.79 13.80 23.26
N GLY A 609 -10.50 13.62 24.55
CA GLY A 609 -11.15 14.35 25.63
C GLY A 609 -11.41 13.49 26.87
N ASN A 610 -12.15 14.06 27.82
CA ASN A 610 -12.54 13.38 29.04
C ASN A 610 -13.93 12.77 28.88
N HIS A 611 -14.07 11.50 29.23
CA HIS A 611 -15.31 10.75 29.11
C HIS A 611 -15.61 10.06 30.44
N ILE A 612 -16.87 10.13 30.88
CA ILE A 612 -17.36 9.40 32.04
C ILE A 612 -17.94 8.08 31.53
N VAL A 613 -17.33 6.98 31.96
CA VAL A 613 -17.68 5.64 31.49
C VAL A 613 -18.16 4.81 32.67
N THR A 614 -19.37 4.29 32.54
CA THR A 614 -20.02 3.43 33.52
C THR A 614 -20.12 2.01 32.99
N VAL A 615 -19.64 1.04 33.78
CA VAL A 615 -19.71 -0.37 33.45
C VAL A 615 -20.64 -1.07 34.42
N SER A 616 -21.58 -1.84 33.88
CA SER A 616 -22.56 -2.61 34.63
C SER A 616 -22.62 -4.06 34.15
N SER A 617 -22.88 -4.98 35.07
CA SER A 617 -23.09 -6.40 34.75
C SER A 617 -24.08 -6.98 35.75
N PRO A 618 -24.95 -7.95 35.36
CA PRO A 618 -25.84 -8.61 36.29
C PRO A 618 -25.08 -9.15 37.51
N PHE A 619 -25.67 -8.99 38.70
CA PHE A 619 -25.11 -9.45 39.98
C PHE A 619 -23.79 -8.81 40.39
N HIS A 620 -23.43 -7.66 39.82
CA HIS A 620 -22.27 -6.87 40.18
C HIS A 620 -22.63 -5.40 40.44
N LEU A 621 -21.88 -4.76 41.33
CA LEU A 621 -21.96 -3.32 41.56
C LEU A 621 -21.44 -2.55 40.35
N THR A 622 -22.16 -1.51 39.97
CA THR A 622 -21.77 -0.65 38.86
C THR A 622 -20.51 0.15 39.20
N THR A 623 -19.62 0.31 38.22
CA THR A 623 -18.38 1.07 38.39
C THR A 623 -18.31 2.19 37.36
N THR A 624 -18.09 3.41 37.82
CA THR A 624 -17.94 4.59 36.97
C THR A 624 -16.52 5.15 37.07
N LYS A 625 -15.90 5.48 35.94
CA LYS A 625 -14.58 6.08 35.86
C LYS A 625 -14.57 7.27 34.92
N LEU A 626 -13.82 8.31 35.30
CA LEU A 626 -13.43 9.39 34.39
C LEU A 626 -12.17 8.95 33.63
N ILE A 627 -12.26 8.87 32.30
CA ILE A 627 -11.17 8.42 31.43
C ILE A 627 -10.78 9.56 30.49
N GLN A 628 -9.49 9.83 30.40
CA GLN A 628 -8.94 10.77 29.44
C GLN A 628 -8.43 10.02 28.21
N VAL A 629 -9.02 10.31 27.05
CA VAL A 629 -8.59 9.79 25.74
C VAL A 629 -7.61 10.79 25.13
N ILE A 630 -6.35 10.36 25.03
CA ILE A 630 -5.23 11.19 24.55
C ILE A 630 -5.19 11.14 23.00
N PRO A 631 -4.86 12.26 22.32
CA PRO A 631 -4.63 12.26 20.88
C PRO A 631 -3.51 11.30 20.46
N GLY A 632 -3.79 10.39 19.52
CA GLY A 632 -2.81 9.50 18.91
C GLY A 632 -3.43 8.25 18.30
N ASP A 633 -2.58 7.42 17.67
CA ASP A 633 -3.00 6.21 16.93
C ASP A 633 -3.28 4.99 17.83
N LYS A 634 -3.24 5.16 19.17
CA LYS A 634 -3.38 4.05 20.13
C LYS A 634 -4.48 4.32 21.15
N ALA A 635 -5.40 3.37 21.27
CA ALA A 635 -6.47 3.38 22.25
C ALA A 635 -5.92 3.34 23.67
N THR A 636 -6.58 4.09 24.55
CA THR A 636 -6.26 4.12 25.98
C THR A 636 -6.71 2.81 26.61
N GLN A 637 -5.78 2.10 27.25
CA GLN A 637 -6.08 0.80 27.85
C GLN A 637 -6.66 0.98 29.26
N VAL A 638 -7.88 0.49 29.48
CA VAL A 638 -8.58 0.63 30.77
C VAL A 638 -9.15 -0.71 31.23
N ILE A 639 -8.87 -1.07 32.48
CA ILE A 639 -9.42 -2.26 33.10
C ILE A 639 -10.53 -1.83 34.08
N PHE A 640 -11.70 -2.46 33.96
CA PHE A 640 -12.80 -2.31 34.89
C PHE A 640 -12.89 -3.54 35.78
N LYS A 641 -12.83 -3.32 37.08
CA LYS A 641 -12.98 -4.37 38.09
C LYS A 641 -14.35 -4.19 38.74
N LEU A 642 -15.23 -5.18 38.58
CA LEU A 642 -16.57 -5.15 39.14
C LEU A 642 -16.65 -6.04 40.38
N VAL A 643 -17.20 -5.46 41.45
CA VAL A 643 -17.42 -6.17 42.71
C VAL A 643 -18.74 -6.93 42.63
N ARG A 644 -18.80 -8.17 43.11
CA ARG A 644 -20.09 -8.89 43.16
C ARG A 644 -21.05 -8.19 44.10
N ASP A 645 -22.30 -8.06 43.67
CA ASP A 645 -23.38 -7.61 44.53
C ASP A 645 -23.87 -8.81 45.35
N GLU A 646 -23.57 -8.79 46.66
CA GLU A 646 -24.05 -9.79 47.61
C GLU A 646 -25.48 -9.52 48.08
N THR A 647 -26.14 -8.47 47.58
CA THR A 647 -27.53 -8.18 47.92
C THR A 647 -28.50 -8.73 46.89
N ILE A 648 -29.62 -9.27 47.35
CA ILE A 648 -30.79 -9.61 46.53
C ILE A 648 -31.96 -8.86 47.15
N LEU A 649 -32.64 -8.01 46.37
CA LEU A 649 -33.76 -7.16 46.85
C LEU A 649 -33.38 -6.28 48.06
N GLY A 650 -32.13 -5.83 48.14
CA GLY A 650 -31.63 -4.99 49.24
C GLY A 650 -31.35 -5.74 50.55
N MET A 651 -31.42 -7.08 50.57
CA MET A 651 -31.03 -7.90 51.71
C MET A 651 -29.75 -8.70 51.41
N PRO A 652 -28.86 -8.93 52.39
CA PRO A 652 -27.68 -9.78 52.22
C PRO A 652 -28.09 -11.20 51.79
N ARG A 653 -27.39 -11.78 50.81
CA ARG A 653 -27.61 -13.15 50.28
C ARG A 653 -27.68 -14.21 51.38
N LEU A 654 -26.86 -14.07 52.43
CA LEU A 654 -26.88 -14.93 53.62
C LEU A 654 -28.27 -15.03 54.26
N CYS A 655 -29.04 -13.94 54.29
CA CYS A 655 -30.39 -13.94 54.84
C CYS A 655 -31.37 -14.69 53.94
N ILE A 656 -31.20 -14.62 52.61
CA ILE A 656 -32.07 -15.31 51.66
C ILE A 656 -31.74 -16.79 51.57
N ASP A 657 -30.46 -17.18 51.59
CA ASP A 657 -30.08 -18.59 51.63
C ASP A 657 -30.55 -19.25 52.94
N GLN A 658 -30.50 -18.53 54.07
CA GLN A 658 -31.10 -18.99 55.32
C GLN A 658 -32.64 -19.08 55.24
N CYS A 659 -33.31 -18.07 54.70
CA CYS A 659 -34.78 -18.10 54.52
C CYS A 659 -35.24 -19.18 53.53
N ALA A 660 -34.54 -19.37 52.41
CA ALA A 660 -34.82 -20.40 51.43
C ALA A 660 -34.62 -21.78 52.06
N THR A 661 -33.54 -21.99 52.82
CA THR A 661 -33.32 -23.25 53.54
C THR A 661 -34.44 -23.52 54.56
N VAL A 662 -34.89 -22.50 55.29
CA VAL A 662 -36.01 -22.59 56.27
C VAL A 662 -37.38 -22.79 55.60
N VAL A 663 -37.58 -22.34 54.36
CA VAL A 663 -38.84 -22.51 53.62
C VAL A 663 -38.87 -23.81 52.81
N TYR A 664 -37.76 -24.19 52.17
CA TYR A 664 -37.68 -25.40 51.35
C TYR A 664 -37.52 -26.68 52.17
N LEU A 665 -36.85 -26.66 53.34
CA LEU A 665 -36.77 -27.85 54.21
C LEU A 665 -38.14 -28.37 54.66
N PRO A 666 -39.09 -27.55 55.16
CA PRO A 666 -40.41 -28.03 55.52
C PRO A 666 -41.26 -28.38 54.29
N ILE A 667 -41.09 -27.73 53.13
CA ILE A 667 -41.80 -28.13 51.90
C ILE A 667 -41.33 -29.51 51.42
N ILE A 668 -40.03 -29.76 51.43
CA ILE A 668 -39.45 -31.06 51.09
C ILE A 668 -39.91 -32.12 52.11
N SER A 669 -39.93 -31.81 53.41
CA SER A 669 -40.44 -32.75 54.42
C SER A 669 -41.94 -33.06 54.25
N TYR A 670 -42.76 -32.05 53.96
CA TYR A 670 -44.19 -32.22 53.67
C TYR A 670 -44.42 -33.07 52.42
N THR A 671 -43.61 -32.89 51.36
CA THR A 671 -43.70 -33.72 50.14
C THR A 671 -43.21 -35.15 50.36
N THR A 672 -42.19 -35.38 51.19
CA THR A 672 -41.76 -36.74 51.53
C THR A 672 -42.75 -37.47 52.43
N ASP A 673 -43.42 -36.77 53.37
CA ASP A 673 -44.46 -37.36 54.21
C ASP A 673 -45.75 -37.68 53.44
N THR A 674 -46.11 -36.87 52.43
CA THR A 674 -47.23 -37.18 51.54
C THR A 674 -46.93 -38.35 50.61
N ILE A 675 -45.70 -38.43 50.07
CA ILE A 675 -45.26 -39.57 49.22
C ILE A 675 -45.14 -40.87 50.04
N LEU A 676 -44.71 -40.81 51.31
CA LEU A 676 -44.69 -41.97 52.21
C LEU A 676 -46.11 -42.45 52.59
N SER A 677 -47.07 -41.54 52.79
CA SER A 677 -48.47 -41.93 53.07
C SER A 677 -49.19 -42.54 51.84
N GLU A 678 -48.86 -42.07 50.63
CA GLU A 678 -49.41 -42.65 49.38
C GLU A 678 -48.79 -44.01 49.06
N HIS A 679 -47.53 -44.24 49.46
CA HIS A 679 -46.86 -45.53 49.30
C HIS A 679 -47.42 -46.62 50.24
N GLU A 680 -47.84 -46.29 51.46
CA GLU A 680 -48.53 -47.24 52.37
C GLU A 680 -49.94 -47.59 51.88
N GLN A 681 -50.67 -46.65 51.26
CA GLN A 681 -51.99 -46.95 50.66
C GLN A 681 -51.88 -47.78 49.35
N CYS A 682 -50.82 -47.60 48.58
CA CYS A 682 -50.58 -48.40 47.37
C CYS A 682 -50.20 -49.87 47.64
N LEU A 683 -49.58 -50.18 48.78
CA LEU A 683 -49.24 -51.56 49.16
C LEU A 683 -50.45 -52.39 49.62
N VAL A 684 -51.48 -51.75 50.17
CA VAL A 684 -52.74 -52.42 50.57
C VAL A 684 -53.64 -52.75 49.36
N ILE A 685 -53.57 -51.98 48.28
CA ILE A 685 -54.38 -52.21 47.06
C ILE A 685 -53.74 -53.27 46.14
N LYS A 686 -52.41 -53.44 46.19
CA LYS A 686 -51.69 -54.44 45.37
C LYS A 686 -51.86 -55.88 45.88
N SER A 687 -52.10 -56.08 47.19
CA SER A 687 -52.36 -57.40 47.78
C SER A 687 -53.80 -57.90 47.55
N MET A 688 -54.78 -57.01 47.32
CA MET A 688 -56.16 -57.41 47.01
C MET A 688 -56.40 -57.76 45.52
N ARG A 689 -55.56 -57.28 44.57
CA ARG A 689 -55.71 -57.60 43.13
C ARG A 689 -55.08 -58.93 42.68
N GLN A 690 -54.23 -59.57 43.49
CA GLN A 690 -53.65 -60.88 43.17
C GLN A 690 -54.53 -62.09 43.54
N ALA A 691 -55.68 -61.88 44.20
CA ALA A 691 -56.57 -62.99 44.60
C ALA A 691 -57.74 -63.28 43.63
N VAL A 692 -57.96 -62.48 42.57
CA VAL A 692 -59.21 -62.56 41.76
C VAL A 692 -59.01 -62.88 40.26
N SER A 693 -57.77 -63.01 39.74
CA SER A 693 -57.52 -63.25 38.30
C SER A 693 -57.08 -64.69 37.94
N GLY A 694 -57.45 -65.69 38.74
CA GLY A 694 -57.06 -67.09 38.56
C GLY A 694 -58.21 -68.02 38.16
N ALA A 695 -59.04 -67.67 37.18
CA ALA A 695 -59.99 -68.63 36.60
C ALA A 695 -60.41 -68.23 35.18
N ILE A 696 -60.56 -69.25 34.31
CA ILE A 696 -61.23 -69.26 32.99
C ILE A 696 -60.29 -69.18 31.76
N VAL A 697 -59.64 -70.32 31.51
CA VAL A 697 -59.62 -71.17 30.29
C VAL A 697 -59.78 -70.50 28.90
N ARG A 698 -58.75 -70.65 28.05
CA ARG A 698 -58.77 -70.51 26.58
C ARG A 698 -59.39 -71.74 25.88
N PRO A 699 -59.88 -71.58 24.64
CA PRO A 699 -59.33 -72.40 23.56
C PRO A 699 -58.95 -71.61 22.29
N GLN A 700 -57.84 -72.02 21.70
CA GLN A 700 -57.35 -71.71 20.33
C GLN A 700 -58.06 -72.63 19.29
N PRO A 701 -57.70 -72.61 17.99
CA PRO A 701 -57.53 -71.51 17.03
C PRO A 701 -58.25 -71.83 15.69
N LEU A 702 -58.26 -70.91 14.71
CA LEU A 702 -58.25 -71.29 13.29
C LEU A 702 -57.78 -70.11 12.41
N LEU A 703 -56.63 -70.34 11.75
CA LEU A 703 -56.21 -69.70 10.51
C LEU A 703 -57.20 -70.06 9.40
N VAL A 704 -57.56 -69.15 8.49
CA VAL A 704 -57.61 -69.37 7.02
C VAL A 704 -57.66 -68.00 6.31
N ILE A 705 -56.61 -67.76 5.50
CA ILE A 705 -56.39 -66.82 4.37
C ILE A 705 -56.41 -65.32 4.67
#